data_AF-A0A9C7SAV4-F1
#
_entry.id   AF-A0A9C7SAV4-F1
#
_cell.length_a   1.000
_cell.length_b   1.000
_cell.length_c   1.000
_cell.angle_alpha   90.00
_cell.angle_beta   90.00
_cell.angle_gamma   90.00
#
_symmetry.space_group_name_H-M   'P 1'
#
loop_
_entity.id
_entity.type
_entity.pdbx_description
1 polymer ?
#
loop_
_entity_poly.entity_id
_entity_poly.type
_entity_poly.pdbx_seq_one_letter_code
_entity_poly.pdbx_strand_id
1 'polypeptide(L)'
;MDESIIIAHLSDLHCDSKDAWNDSFVSILRCLKKINPHIIVITGDLVDTPTKKNFKTLKANFEELKKEPSFRENLHIMVVPGNHDYFVYGNRIVNIFNYWYYFKRKKLFQEYIKHFIAPCNDYNDVLASILINFRIGIFPLDSNRSSIKYALAEGGIKNPLKKMQSIDDSFIEICQYENIDFSKIKKIALLHHHPIPIATAHKEEFFEKFITLRNSYQFLKACRSFDIDIVLHGHKHMSNLTNCTYFNNDSQQDITICSCDTSGKYNAKEKEIKVLEIHPSGSVDVNRFTLSQHECDFDIAGRKPLPTTYYGDVRKKLNTCFSSYENLAACPIKNIRNKTKIISLDEFGKAYVSISLSRITWRDNLDIRDKKIEERIRADLGRVTGGFYEFCQCPITGDGEASSWRNPLSVEGVHPKPSSPEAFNKFFYPSNPLGGEGHDCFTLEYYLSSGFCLTTWEHAERYKKWNPKIPPQEIATISVNYPTDFLELIVQFPPDFFPPVKNVYLEATEKENIEVDPSLKLLYGEIPPHKQETDFLNFKGAVRIRPEISEIAVIIKYPQPHLEYSLRWSLPEHDYRRIDISSNNERLNSKLAKSLIQRNFSTRTDKLYSELNSFLEKSIFPTVKISVFLLIYNNTEKFLEVTRSPEEFRHRIVGKIIIGRGPAGLAFRLRGALFWQIEGGASQTDSIHIYPVEEVIKDYRPVKVFAMPLCYPTFISSEDGKIGYKDRYICPAWGCLSVTSDEENSFQQLSAIEDKEKRGEELIKLYKEINLWLREYMYSNFSDLIVQNES
;
A
#
# COMPACT_ATOMS: atom_id res chain seq x y z
N MET A 1 -15.09 19.85 -2.00
CA MET A 1 -16.45 19.29 -2.08
C MET A 1 -16.63 18.51 -0.79
N ASP A 2 -17.79 18.63 -0.13
CA ASP A 2 -18.00 17.99 1.18
C ASP A 2 -18.72 16.63 1.06
N GLU A 3 -19.43 16.42 -0.06
CA GLU A 3 -20.08 15.15 -0.42
C GLU A 3 -19.66 14.69 -1.83
N SER A 4 -19.90 13.41 -2.12
CA SER A 4 -19.68 12.85 -3.45
C SER A 4 -20.74 13.33 -4.44
N ILE A 5 -20.31 13.72 -5.64
CA ILE A 5 -21.19 14.13 -6.73
C ILE A 5 -21.54 12.92 -7.60
N ILE A 6 -22.82 12.73 -7.86
CA ILE A 6 -23.36 11.59 -8.61
C ILE A 6 -23.85 12.08 -9.97
N ILE A 7 -23.28 11.53 -11.05
CA ILE A 7 -23.70 11.78 -12.44
C ILE A 7 -24.31 10.51 -13.02
N ALA A 8 -25.56 10.55 -13.43
CA ALA A 8 -26.18 9.49 -14.22
C ALA A 8 -25.92 9.75 -15.73
N HIS A 9 -25.28 8.81 -16.39
CA HIS A 9 -25.00 8.81 -17.83
C HIS A 9 -25.95 7.86 -18.55
N LEU A 10 -26.79 8.43 -19.42
CA LEU A 10 -27.69 7.73 -20.31
C LEU A 10 -27.26 7.96 -21.77
N SER A 11 -27.68 7.07 -22.66
CA SER A 11 -27.48 7.24 -24.09
C SER A 11 -28.52 6.49 -24.91
N ASP A 12 -28.66 6.86 -26.18
CA ASP A 12 -29.39 6.10 -27.21
C ASP A 12 -30.81 5.73 -26.73
N LEU A 13 -31.61 6.76 -26.43
CA LEU A 13 -32.97 6.60 -25.89
C LEU A 13 -33.95 6.08 -26.94
N HIS A 14 -33.83 6.52 -28.19
CA HIS A 14 -34.72 6.15 -29.31
C HIS A 14 -36.22 6.27 -28.99
N CYS A 15 -36.65 7.46 -28.57
CA CYS A 15 -38.03 7.83 -28.25
C CYS A 15 -38.95 7.88 -29.50
N ASP A 16 -39.24 6.73 -30.10
CA ASP A 16 -40.17 6.57 -31.21
C ASP A 16 -41.27 5.54 -30.85
N SER A 17 -42.54 5.93 -30.98
CA SER A 17 -43.78 5.24 -30.51
C SER A 17 -44.18 5.53 -29.05
N LYS A 18 -45.47 5.83 -28.80
CA LYS A 18 -45.93 6.31 -27.49
C LYS A 18 -45.90 5.23 -26.41
N ASP A 19 -46.41 4.04 -26.68
CA ASP A 19 -46.72 3.10 -25.59
C ASP A 19 -45.50 2.29 -25.13
N ALA A 20 -44.75 1.67 -26.05
CA ALA A 20 -43.58 0.85 -25.71
C ALA A 20 -42.38 1.66 -25.15
N TRP A 21 -42.27 2.93 -25.54
CA TRP A 21 -41.23 3.81 -25.00
C TRP A 21 -41.55 4.29 -23.58
N ASN A 22 -42.82 4.53 -23.27
CA ASN A 22 -43.24 4.98 -21.93
C ASN A 22 -42.85 3.97 -20.85
N ASP A 23 -43.01 2.67 -21.10
CA ASP A 23 -42.57 1.63 -20.14
C ASP A 23 -41.07 1.71 -19.86
N SER A 24 -40.27 1.90 -20.92
CA SER A 24 -38.81 2.06 -20.79
C SER A 24 -38.46 3.33 -20.01
N PHE A 25 -39.16 4.43 -20.27
CA PHE A 25 -38.98 5.68 -19.53
C PHE A 25 -39.38 5.56 -18.05
N VAL A 26 -40.43 4.82 -17.73
CA VAL A 26 -40.84 4.55 -16.34
C VAL A 26 -39.76 3.75 -15.61
N SER A 27 -39.17 2.73 -16.23
CA SER A 27 -38.06 1.98 -15.63
C SER A 27 -36.82 2.85 -15.43
N ILE A 28 -36.50 3.74 -16.39
CA ILE A 28 -35.43 4.74 -16.24
C ILE A 28 -35.73 5.66 -15.05
N LEU A 29 -36.94 6.23 -14.98
CA LEU A 29 -37.35 7.14 -13.91
C LEU A 29 -37.23 6.47 -12.54
N ARG A 30 -37.70 5.22 -12.39
CA ARG A 30 -37.54 4.46 -11.14
C ARG A 30 -36.08 4.25 -10.76
N CYS A 31 -35.22 3.92 -11.72
CA CYS A 31 -33.79 3.77 -11.48
C CYS A 31 -33.15 5.09 -11.03
N LEU A 32 -33.44 6.18 -11.74
CA LEU A 32 -32.93 7.51 -11.40
C LEU A 32 -33.39 7.97 -10.01
N LYS A 33 -34.65 7.70 -9.62
CA LYS A 33 -35.13 7.98 -8.25
C LYS A 33 -34.33 7.25 -7.18
N LYS A 34 -33.95 5.99 -7.44
CA LYS A 34 -33.13 5.19 -6.51
C LYS A 34 -31.69 5.72 -6.46
N ILE A 35 -31.13 6.17 -7.60
CA ILE A 35 -29.78 6.74 -7.70
C ILE A 35 -29.71 8.14 -7.07
N ASN A 36 -30.77 8.94 -7.24
CA ASN A 36 -30.88 10.35 -6.87
C ASN A 36 -29.67 11.20 -7.33
N PRO A 37 -29.41 11.30 -8.65
CA PRO A 37 -28.22 11.96 -9.17
C PRO A 37 -28.25 13.49 -8.98
N HIS A 38 -27.08 14.10 -9.02
CA HIS A 38 -26.92 15.56 -9.09
C HIS A 38 -27.01 16.04 -10.53
N ILE A 39 -26.47 15.26 -11.45
CA ILE A 39 -26.41 15.58 -12.88
C ILE A 39 -26.87 14.35 -13.68
N ILE A 40 -27.76 14.55 -14.63
CA ILE A 40 -28.10 13.57 -15.66
C ILE A 40 -27.47 14.04 -16.97
N VAL A 41 -26.65 13.20 -17.59
CA VAL A 41 -26.08 13.48 -18.92
C VAL A 41 -26.61 12.47 -19.93
N ILE A 42 -27.00 12.94 -21.11
CA ILE A 42 -27.60 12.11 -22.17
C ILE A 42 -26.79 12.28 -23.46
N THR A 43 -26.07 11.24 -23.87
CA THR A 43 -25.09 11.29 -24.97
C THR A 43 -25.64 10.96 -26.35
N GLY A 44 -26.78 11.56 -26.73
CA GLY A 44 -27.32 11.50 -28.09
C GLY A 44 -28.28 10.35 -28.39
N ASP A 45 -28.79 10.37 -29.63
CA ASP A 45 -29.83 9.48 -30.18
C ASP A 45 -31.07 9.42 -29.29
N LEU A 46 -31.63 10.61 -29.04
CA LEU A 46 -32.79 10.78 -28.20
C LEU A 46 -34.06 10.25 -28.86
N VAL A 47 -34.16 10.41 -30.16
CA VAL A 47 -35.26 9.94 -31.02
C VAL A 47 -34.70 9.16 -32.19
N ASP A 48 -35.44 8.19 -32.70
CA ASP A 48 -35.08 7.43 -33.90
C ASP A 48 -35.42 8.21 -35.18
N THR A 49 -36.52 8.97 -35.10
CA THR A 49 -37.05 9.79 -36.19
C THR A 49 -37.23 11.23 -35.68
N PRO A 50 -36.49 12.22 -36.21
CA PRO A 50 -36.46 13.58 -35.70
C PRO A 50 -37.69 14.39 -36.15
N THR A 51 -38.85 14.03 -35.61
CA THR A 51 -40.13 14.69 -35.86
C THR A 51 -40.52 15.61 -34.69
N LYS A 52 -41.31 16.64 -34.98
CA LYS A 52 -41.89 17.52 -33.94
C LYS A 52 -42.72 16.73 -32.91
N LYS A 53 -43.36 15.62 -33.31
CA LYS A 53 -44.13 14.75 -32.40
C LYS A 53 -43.19 14.07 -31.40
N ASN A 54 -42.12 13.43 -31.87
CA ASN A 54 -41.21 12.68 -31.00
C ASN A 54 -40.45 13.60 -30.05
N PHE A 55 -39.94 14.74 -30.55
CA PHE A 55 -39.34 15.75 -29.67
C PHE A 55 -40.30 16.34 -28.64
N LYS A 56 -41.60 16.50 -28.97
CA LYS A 56 -42.62 16.92 -28.00
C LYS A 56 -42.86 15.87 -26.91
N THR A 57 -42.92 14.59 -27.28
CA THR A 57 -43.05 13.49 -26.32
C THR A 57 -41.85 13.47 -25.38
N LEU A 58 -40.62 13.52 -25.93
CA LEU A 58 -39.41 13.55 -25.13
C LEU A 58 -39.36 14.77 -24.19
N LYS A 59 -39.71 15.96 -24.70
CA LYS A 59 -39.86 17.19 -23.92
C LYS A 59 -40.83 17.02 -22.75
N ALA A 60 -41.99 16.39 -22.97
CA ALA A 60 -42.96 16.16 -21.89
C ALA A 60 -42.38 15.24 -20.80
N ASN A 61 -41.70 14.16 -21.18
CA ASN A 61 -41.05 13.24 -20.26
C ASN A 61 -39.93 13.91 -19.46
N PHE A 62 -39.13 14.78 -20.09
CA PHE A 62 -38.11 15.54 -19.36
C PHE A 62 -38.69 16.61 -18.43
N GLU A 63 -39.83 17.23 -18.78
CA GLU A 63 -40.55 18.11 -17.84
C GLU A 63 -41.15 17.34 -16.65
N GLU A 64 -41.53 16.08 -16.86
CA GLU A 64 -41.94 15.19 -15.76
C GLU A 64 -40.77 14.90 -14.82
N LEU A 65 -39.57 14.59 -15.35
CA LEU A 65 -38.35 14.45 -14.55
C LEU A 65 -38.06 15.70 -13.70
N LYS A 66 -38.27 16.90 -14.25
CA LYS A 66 -38.06 18.17 -13.51
C LYS A 66 -39.05 18.39 -12.37
N LYS A 67 -40.29 17.94 -12.54
CA LYS A 67 -41.38 18.15 -11.55
C LYS A 67 -41.42 17.08 -10.48
N GLU A 68 -40.60 16.05 -10.62
CA GLU A 68 -40.60 14.91 -9.73
C GLU A 68 -40.02 15.29 -8.35
N PRO A 69 -40.82 15.27 -7.27
CA PRO A 69 -40.41 15.80 -5.96
C PRO A 69 -39.32 14.97 -5.25
N SER A 70 -39.06 13.75 -5.72
CA SER A 70 -38.08 12.85 -5.12
C SER A 70 -36.63 13.15 -5.52
N PHE A 71 -36.42 13.97 -6.55
CA PHE A 71 -35.07 14.42 -6.93
C PHE A 71 -34.62 15.62 -6.08
N ARG A 72 -33.30 15.77 -5.96
CA ARG A 72 -32.67 16.95 -5.34
C ARG A 72 -33.08 18.24 -6.06
N GLU A 73 -33.26 19.33 -5.31
CA GLU A 73 -33.68 20.64 -5.85
C GLU A 73 -32.75 21.19 -6.95
N ASN A 74 -31.46 20.83 -6.90
CA ASN A 74 -30.44 21.25 -7.86
C ASN A 74 -30.08 20.13 -8.86
N LEU A 75 -31.05 19.38 -9.36
CA LEU A 75 -30.81 18.39 -10.42
C LEU A 75 -30.55 19.09 -11.76
N HIS A 76 -29.40 18.82 -12.37
CA HIS A 76 -29.09 19.31 -13.73
C HIS A 76 -29.26 18.22 -14.78
N ILE A 77 -29.72 18.58 -15.96
CA ILE A 77 -29.84 17.65 -17.10
C ILE A 77 -29.03 18.24 -18.26
N MET A 78 -28.12 17.48 -18.85
CA MET A 78 -27.30 17.92 -19.98
C MET A 78 -27.44 16.94 -21.14
N VAL A 79 -27.62 17.46 -22.35
CA VAL A 79 -27.88 16.63 -23.53
C VAL A 79 -26.99 17.07 -24.69
N VAL A 80 -26.42 16.09 -25.40
CA VAL A 80 -25.77 16.29 -26.70
C VAL A 80 -26.55 15.52 -27.77
N PRO A 81 -26.56 15.99 -29.03
CA PRO A 81 -27.26 15.32 -30.12
C PRO A 81 -26.48 14.12 -30.66
N GLY A 82 -27.20 13.07 -31.06
CA GLY A 82 -26.70 11.97 -31.89
C GLY A 82 -27.13 12.08 -33.36
N ASN A 83 -26.78 11.09 -34.17
CA ASN A 83 -27.07 11.13 -35.60
C ASN A 83 -28.56 10.92 -35.90
N HIS A 84 -29.28 10.12 -35.12
CA HIS A 84 -30.73 9.94 -35.28
C HIS A 84 -31.52 11.22 -34.95
N ASP A 85 -30.97 12.11 -34.11
CA ASP A 85 -31.60 13.39 -33.79
C ASP A 85 -31.62 14.36 -34.99
N TYR A 86 -30.74 14.16 -35.98
CA TYR A 86 -30.65 14.98 -37.20
C TYR A 86 -31.04 14.23 -38.47
N PHE A 87 -30.96 12.90 -38.47
CA PHE A 87 -31.21 12.05 -39.64
C PHE A 87 -32.23 10.96 -39.29
N VAL A 88 -33.16 10.69 -40.20
CA VAL A 88 -34.18 9.63 -39.99
C VAL A 88 -33.47 8.29 -40.02
N TYR A 89 -33.66 7.46 -38.98
CA TYR A 89 -32.96 6.19 -38.77
C TYR A 89 -31.43 6.32 -38.83
N GLY A 90 -30.90 7.49 -38.46
CA GLY A 90 -29.46 7.73 -38.42
C GLY A 90 -28.73 7.77 -39.77
N ASN A 91 -29.44 7.51 -40.88
CA ASN A 91 -28.84 7.35 -42.20
C ASN A 91 -28.89 8.62 -43.05
N ARG A 92 -27.75 8.95 -43.66
CA ARG A 92 -27.61 10.06 -44.60
C ARG A 92 -27.91 9.58 -46.02
N ILE A 93 -29.17 9.64 -46.44
CA ILE A 93 -29.52 9.43 -47.86
C ILE A 93 -29.01 10.65 -48.67
N VAL A 94 -28.34 10.44 -49.80
CA VAL A 94 -27.69 11.52 -50.56
C VAL A 94 -28.68 12.17 -51.53
N ASN A 95 -29.20 13.36 -51.20
CA ASN A 95 -29.79 14.29 -52.18
C ASN A 95 -29.81 15.73 -51.61
N ILE A 96 -29.88 16.77 -52.46
CA ILE A 96 -29.80 18.19 -52.07
C ILE A 96 -30.86 18.59 -51.03
N PHE A 97 -32.04 17.92 -51.10
CA PHE A 97 -33.12 18.09 -50.13
C PHE A 97 -32.72 17.68 -48.70
N ASN A 98 -31.83 16.71 -48.52
CA ASN A 98 -31.42 16.24 -47.20
C ASN A 98 -30.51 17.22 -46.45
N TYR A 99 -29.81 18.10 -47.16
CA TYR A 99 -29.08 19.20 -46.52
C TYR A 99 -30.05 20.21 -45.89
N TRP A 100 -31.14 20.56 -46.59
CA TRP A 100 -32.18 21.42 -46.03
C TRP A 100 -32.92 20.76 -44.85
N TYR A 101 -33.25 19.48 -44.95
CA TYR A 101 -33.83 18.72 -43.84
C TYR A 101 -32.90 18.63 -42.62
N TYR A 102 -31.58 18.53 -42.81
CA TYR A 102 -30.61 18.57 -41.72
C TYR A 102 -30.73 19.88 -40.91
N PHE A 103 -30.70 21.05 -41.56
CA PHE A 103 -30.86 22.32 -40.83
C PHE A 103 -32.24 22.45 -40.19
N LYS A 104 -33.29 22.00 -40.87
CA LYS A 104 -34.65 21.99 -40.32
C LYS A 104 -34.74 21.13 -39.05
N ARG A 105 -34.16 19.93 -39.06
CA ARG A 105 -34.16 19.01 -37.91
C ARG A 105 -33.24 19.45 -36.80
N LYS A 106 -32.07 19.99 -37.12
CA LYS A 106 -31.20 20.66 -36.14
C LYS A 106 -31.91 21.83 -35.46
N LYS A 107 -32.70 22.61 -36.22
CA LYS A 107 -33.54 23.67 -35.66
C LYS A 107 -34.66 23.11 -34.76
N LEU A 108 -35.28 21.97 -35.13
CA LEU A 108 -36.24 21.29 -34.26
C LEU A 108 -35.60 20.82 -32.96
N PHE A 109 -34.45 20.14 -33.03
CA PHE A 109 -33.68 19.78 -31.84
C PHE A 109 -33.40 21.01 -30.98
N GLN A 110 -32.97 22.12 -31.61
CA GLN A 110 -32.73 23.36 -30.88
C GLN A 110 -34.01 23.94 -30.25
N GLU A 111 -35.14 23.95 -30.95
CA GLU A 111 -36.42 24.47 -30.45
C GLU A 111 -36.97 23.65 -29.27
N TYR A 112 -36.87 22.32 -29.33
CA TYR A 112 -37.49 21.45 -28.34
C TYR A 112 -36.54 21.01 -27.23
N ILE A 113 -35.23 20.89 -27.49
CA ILE A 113 -34.25 20.27 -26.59
C ILE A 113 -33.19 21.25 -26.11
N LYS A 114 -32.84 22.33 -26.83
CA LYS A 114 -31.80 23.30 -26.38
C LYS A 114 -32.10 23.96 -25.04
N HIS A 115 -33.36 23.93 -24.60
CA HIS A 115 -33.80 24.49 -23.32
C HIS A 115 -34.01 23.42 -22.23
N PHE A 116 -33.70 22.14 -22.50
CA PHE A 116 -33.80 21.06 -21.51
C PHE A 116 -32.54 20.91 -20.71
N ILE A 117 -32.35 21.88 -19.82
CA ILE A 117 -31.13 22.00 -19.05
C ILE A 117 -31.52 22.56 -17.69
N ALA A 118 -32.01 21.72 -16.78
CA ALA A 118 -32.39 22.19 -15.46
C ALA A 118 -31.14 22.64 -14.66
N PRO A 119 -31.27 23.60 -13.73
CA PRO A 119 -32.45 24.41 -13.43
C PRO A 119 -32.62 25.64 -14.34
N CYS A 120 -31.72 25.89 -15.30
CA CYS A 120 -31.73 27.12 -16.12
C CYS A 120 -32.49 26.97 -17.46
N ASN A 121 -32.66 28.07 -18.21
CA ASN A 121 -33.28 28.03 -19.54
C ASN A 121 -32.26 28.16 -20.69
N ASP A 122 -31.02 28.53 -20.37
CA ASP A 122 -29.91 28.65 -21.31
C ASP A 122 -28.82 27.59 -21.04
N TYR A 123 -28.15 27.20 -22.11
CA TYR A 123 -27.11 26.17 -22.10
C TYR A 123 -25.86 26.58 -21.32
N ASN A 124 -25.44 27.83 -21.49
CA ASN A 124 -24.26 28.35 -20.83
C ASN A 124 -24.51 28.54 -19.33
N ASP A 125 -25.73 28.94 -18.95
CA ASP A 125 -26.13 29.09 -17.54
C ASP A 125 -26.04 27.77 -16.78
N VAL A 126 -26.38 26.64 -17.40
CA VAL A 126 -26.23 25.33 -16.75
C VAL A 126 -24.79 24.90 -16.66
N LEU A 127 -23.98 25.12 -17.70
CA LEU A 127 -22.55 24.87 -17.60
C LEU A 127 -21.94 25.67 -16.44
N ALA A 128 -22.31 26.94 -16.32
CA ALA A 128 -21.93 27.78 -15.20
C ALA A 128 -22.45 27.24 -13.86
N SER A 129 -23.72 26.86 -13.79
CA SER A 129 -24.35 26.35 -12.55
C SER A 129 -23.72 25.03 -12.09
N ILE A 130 -23.42 24.11 -13.01
CA ILE A 130 -22.71 22.85 -12.70
C ILE A 130 -21.29 23.14 -12.20
N LEU A 131 -20.59 24.06 -12.87
CA LEU A 131 -19.25 24.48 -12.45
C LEU A 131 -19.26 25.10 -11.05
N ILE A 132 -20.20 26.00 -10.78
CA ILE A 132 -20.29 26.73 -9.52
C ILE A 132 -20.70 25.78 -8.39
N ASN A 133 -21.78 25.02 -8.57
CA ASN A 133 -22.37 24.21 -7.50
C ASN A 133 -21.59 22.91 -7.25
N PHE A 134 -21.04 22.29 -8.28
CA PHE A 134 -20.43 20.96 -8.17
C PHE A 134 -18.94 20.95 -8.47
N ARG A 135 -18.34 22.06 -8.89
CA ARG A 135 -16.92 22.16 -9.27
C ARG A 135 -16.54 21.12 -10.33
N ILE A 136 -17.39 21.00 -11.36
CA ILE A 136 -17.21 20.10 -12.52
C ILE A 136 -17.29 20.92 -13.82
N GLY A 137 -16.31 20.76 -14.70
CA GLY A 137 -16.31 21.38 -16.02
C GLY A 137 -16.85 20.40 -17.08
N ILE A 138 -18.01 20.68 -17.67
CA ILE A 138 -18.57 19.83 -18.73
C ILE A 138 -18.28 20.44 -20.11
N PHE A 139 -17.72 19.66 -21.03
CA PHE A 139 -17.40 20.02 -22.41
C PHE A 139 -18.30 19.26 -23.38
N PRO A 140 -19.51 19.75 -23.65
CA PRO A 140 -20.43 19.05 -24.51
C PRO A 140 -20.20 19.37 -25.98
N LEU A 141 -20.16 18.34 -26.81
CA LEU A 141 -19.71 18.43 -28.20
C LEU A 141 -20.71 17.77 -29.14
N ASP A 142 -21.27 18.58 -30.04
CA ASP A 142 -21.99 18.10 -31.21
C ASP A 142 -21.00 17.40 -32.16
N SER A 143 -21.04 16.07 -32.11
CA SER A 143 -20.24 15.15 -32.92
C SER A 143 -20.89 14.81 -34.26
N ASN A 144 -22.02 15.42 -34.60
CA ASN A 144 -22.63 15.26 -35.91
C ASN A 144 -21.97 16.17 -36.94
N ARG A 145 -21.46 15.59 -38.02
CA ARG A 145 -20.81 16.35 -39.08
C ARG A 145 -21.84 16.86 -40.10
N SER A 146 -21.74 18.12 -40.55
CA SER A 146 -22.66 18.70 -41.55
C SER A 146 -22.26 18.47 -43.03
N SER A 147 -21.13 17.81 -43.33
CA SER A 147 -20.60 17.73 -44.69
C SER A 147 -21.37 16.77 -45.62
N ILE A 148 -21.69 17.23 -46.83
CA ILE A 148 -22.46 16.53 -47.88
C ILE A 148 -21.69 15.35 -48.54
N LYS A 149 -20.36 15.30 -48.43
CA LYS A 149 -19.50 14.38 -49.22
C LYS A 149 -19.47 12.92 -48.78
N TYR A 150 -20.03 12.55 -47.63
CA TYR A 150 -19.94 11.20 -47.09
C TYR A 150 -21.32 10.74 -46.58
N ALA A 151 -21.84 9.67 -47.17
CA ALA A 151 -23.00 8.94 -46.69
C ALA A 151 -22.52 7.93 -45.65
N LEU A 152 -23.24 7.78 -44.52
CA LEU A 152 -23.18 6.79 -43.42
C LEU A 152 -23.32 7.48 -42.03
N ALA A 153 -23.42 6.68 -40.96
CA ALA A 153 -23.58 7.10 -39.56
C ALA A 153 -22.27 7.60 -38.90
N GLU A 154 -21.28 8.00 -39.71
CA GLU A 154 -19.96 8.43 -39.27
C GLU A 154 -20.02 9.80 -38.56
N GLY A 155 -19.43 9.89 -37.38
CA GLY A 155 -19.31 11.12 -36.61
C GLY A 155 -18.11 11.99 -37.01
N GLY A 156 -18.11 13.25 -36.58
CA GLY A 156 -16.92 14.09 -36.66
C GLY A 156 -17.11 15.47 -36.05
N ILE A 157 -16.10 15.92 -35.31
CA ILE A 157 -16.06 17.27 -34.73
C ILE A 157 -15.16 18.15 -35.60
N LYS A 158 -15.75 19.18 -36.24
CA LYS A 158 -14.96 20.18 -36.98
C LYS A 158 -14.21 21.06 -35.98
N ASN A 159 -12.87 21.08 -36.08
CA ASN A 159 -11.96 21.88 -35.26
C ASN A 159 -12.24 21.73 -33.74
N PRO A 160 -12.05 20.53 -33.16
CA PRO A 160 -12.36 20.26 -31.75
C PRO A 160 -11.65 21.23 -30.81
N LEU A 161 -10.38 21.56 -31.09
CA LEU A 161 -9.60 22.53 -30.32
C LEU A 161 -10.32 23.88 -30.19
N LYS A 162 -10.80 24.47 -31.30
CA LYS A 162 -11.48 25.77 -31.28
C LYS A 162 -12.83 25.71 -30.54
N LYS A 163 -13.57 24.60 -30.69
CA LYS A 163 -14.85 24.43 -29.99
C LYS A 163 -14.63 24.34 -28.48
N MET A 164 -13.66 23.55 -28.06
CA MET A 164 -13.33 23.39 -26.64
C MET A 164 -12.73 24.66 -26.05
N GLN A 165 -11.87 25.37 -26.79
CA GLN A 165 -11.35 26.68 -26.36
C GLN A 165 -12.48 27.65 -26.02
N SER A 166 -13.51 27.75 -26.87
CA SER A 166 -14.64 28.65 -26.61
C SER A 166 -15.41 28.32 -25.34
N ILE A 167 -15.44 27.04 -24.94
CA ILE A 167 -16.09 26.60 -23.69
C ILE A 167 -15.15 26.86 -22.50
N ASP A 168 -13.87 26.57 -22.69
CA ASP A 168 -12.79 26.77 -21.73
C ASP A 168 -12.67 28.26 -21.34
N ASP A 169 -12.68 29.16 -22.32
CA ASP A 169 -12.66 30.61 -22.12
C ASP A 169 -13.82 31.08 -21.23
N SER A 170 -15.03 30.56 -21.46
CA SER A 170 -16.20 30.86 -20.62
C SER A 170 -16.05 30.31 -19.20
N PHE A 171 -15.47 29.12 -19.03
CA PHE A 171 -15.19 28.59 -17.69
C PHE A 171 -14.12 29.39 -16.96
N ILE A 172 -13.06 29.81 -17.64
CA ILE A 172 -12.01 30.65 -17.06
C ILE A 172 -12.60 31.96 -16.54
N GLU A 173 -13.46 32.62 -17.31
CA GLU A 173 -14.14 33.85 -16.90
C GLU A 173 -14.98 33.64 -15.62
N ILE A 174 -15.80 32.58 -15.58
CA ILE A 174 -16.60 32.23 -14.40
C ILE A 174 -15.71 31.91 -13.20
N CYS A 175 -14.66 31.09 -13.39
CA CYS A 175 -13.74 30.70 -12.34
C CYS A 175 -12.98 31.90 -11.76
N GLN A 176 -12.58 32.87 -12.58
CA GLN A 176 -11.96 34.10 -12.11
C GLN A 176 -12.92 34.91 -11.24
N TYR A 177 -14.18 35.05 -11.68
CA TYR A 177 -15.20 35.79 -10.92
C TYR A 177 -15.56 35.11 -9.59
N GLU A 178 -15.69 33.78 -9.58
CA GLU A 178 -16.09 32.98 -8.42
C GLU A 178 -14.91 32.52 -7.55
N ASN A 179 -13.68 32.98 -7.86
CA ASN A 179 -12.44 32.57 -7.20
C ASN A 179 -12.26 31.04 -7.11
N ILE A 180 -12.52 30.35 -8.22
CA ILE A 180 -12.39 28.90 -8.35
C ILE A 180 -11.10 28.56 -9.08
N ASP A 181 -10.30 27.66 -8.53
CA ASP A 181 -9.12 27.13 -9.22
C ASP A 181 -9.51 26.09 -10.28
N PHE A 182 -9.62 26.55 -11.54
CA PHE A 182 -10.04 25.71 -12.67
C PHE A 182 -9.08 24.56 -12.99
N SER A 183 -7.80 24.67 -12.60
CA SER A 183 -6.81 23.61 -12.82
C SER A 183 -7.10 22.34 -12.01
N LYS A 184 -7.79 22.50 -10.88
CA LYS A 184 -8.14 21.42 -9.93
C LYS A 184 -9.49 20.78 -10.21
N ILE A 185 -10.27 21.34 -11.14
CA ILE A 185 -11.61 20.89 -11.46
C ILE A 185 -11.58 19.61 -12.32
N LYS A 186 -12.51 18.70 -12.04
CA LYS A 186 -12.75 17.53 -12.89
C LYS A 186 -13.45 17.96 -14.17
N LYS A 187 -12.87 17.60 -15.32
CA LYS A 187 -13.35 18.00 -16.64
C LYS A 187 -13.86 16.79 -17.42
N ILE A 188 -15.10 16.88 -17.91
CA ILE A 188 -15.81 15.78 -18.58
C ILE A 188 -16.25 16.23 -19.97
N ALA A 189 -15.79 15.55 -21.02
CA ALA A 189 -16.29 15.78 -22.37
C ALA A 189 -17.49 14.87 -22.67
N LEU A 190 -18.53 15.42 -23.30
CA LEU A 190 -19.71 14.66 -23.75
C LEU A 190 -19.77 14.68 -25.27
N LEU A 191 -19.95 13.52 -25.89
CA LEU A 191 -20.22 13.40 -27.32
C LEU A 191 -21.03 12.14 -27.61
N HIS A 192 -21.57 11.98 -28.82
CA HIS A 192 -22.34 10.79 -29.17
C HIS A 192 -21.45 9.70 -29.78
N HIS A 193 -20.72 10.02 -30.87
CA HIS A 193 -19.91 9.05 -31.61
C HIS A 193 -18.65 8.66 -30.85
N HIS A 194 -18.29 7.38 -30.88
CA HIS A 194 -17.19 6.83 -30.10
C HIS A 194 -15.81 7.25 -30.64
N PRO A 195 -14.90 7.79 -29.78
CA PRO A 195 -13.60 8.29 -30.20
C PRO A 195 -12.54 7.21 -30.40
N ILE A 196 -12.77 6.00 -29.88
CA ILE A 196 -11.88 4.85 -30.02
C ILE A 196 -12.67 3.63 -30.48
N PRO A 197 -12.07 2.70 -31.24
CA PRO A 197 -12.70 1.43 -31.57
C PRO A 197 -13.08 0.66 -30.30
N ILE A 198 -14.27 0.07 -30.27
CA ILE A 198 -14.72 -0.82 -29.20
C ILE A 198 -14.62 -2.25 -29.73
N ALA A 199 -13.99 -3.16 -29.00
CA ALA A 199 -13.82 -4.55 -29.43
C ALA A 199 -15.18 -5.21 -29.70
N THR A 200 -15.38 -5.71 -30.92
CA THR A 200 -16.57 -6.44 -31.38
C THR A 200 -16.18 -7.77 -32.01
N ALA A 201 -17.15 -8.65 -32.23
CA ALA A 201 -16.91 -9.90 -32.95
C ALA A 201 -16.47 -9.63 -34.40
N HIS A 202 -15.61 -10.49 -34.97
CA HIS A 202 -14.98 -10.32 -36.30
C HIS A 202 -15.91 -9.95 -37.47
N LYS A 203 -17.21 -10.24 -37.39
CA LYS A 203 -18.18 -9.90 -38.45
C LYS A 203 -18.57 -8.42 -38.51
N GLU A 204 -18.30 -7.64 -37.46
CA GLU A 204 -18.69 -6.23 -37.33
C GLU A 204 -17.55 -5.24 -37.68
N GLU A 205 -16.31 -5.75 -37.83
CA GLU A 205 -15.09 -4.96 -38.06
C GLU A 205 -15.14 -4.09 -39.34
N PHE A 206 -15.83 -4.57 -40.37
CA PHE A 206 -16.00 -3.79 -41.61
C PHE A 206 -16.87 -2.55 -41.41
N PHE A 207 -17.86 -2.60 -40.51
CA PHE A 207 -18.79 -1.51 -40.24
C PHE A 207 -18.22 -0.47 -39.25
N GLU A 208 -17.27 -0.87 -38.38
CA GLU A 208 -16.58 0.03 -37.43
C GLU A 208 -16.02 1.30 -38.07
N LYS A 209 -15.43 1.16 -39.26
CA LYS A 209 -14.83 2.27 -40.02
C LYS A 209 -15.84 3.35 -40.42
N PHE A 210 -17.13 3.04 -40.36
CA PHE A 210 -18.22 3.90 -40.80
C PHE A 210 -19.08 4.43 -39.65
N ILE A 211 -18.79 4.05 -38.41
CA ILE A 211 -19.51 4.47 -37.18
C ILE A 211 -18.59 5.15 -36.15
N THR A 212 -17.27 5.00 -36.28
CA THR A 212 -16.27 5.64 -35.44
C THR A 212 -16.21 7.16 -35.66
N LEU A 213 -15.81 7.91 -34.63
CA LEU A 213 -15.57 9.34 -34.75
C LEU A 213 -14.38 9.59 -35.71
N ARG A 214 -14.65 10.23 -36.85
CA ARG A 214 -13.62 10.52 -37.83
C ARG A 214 -12.54 11.43 -37.27
N ASN A 215 -11.29 11.04 -37.50
CA ASN A 215 -10.11 11.80 -37.04
C ASN A 215 -10.13 12.03 -35.52
N SER A 216 -10.53 11.00 -34.78
CA SER A 216 -10.64 11.05 -33.32
C SER A 216 -9.36 11.47 -32.63
N TYR A 217 -8.19 11.25 -33.24
CA TYR A 217 -6.92 11.77 -32.75
C TYR A 217 -6.92 13.30 -32.54
N GLN A 218 -7.52 14.09 -33.43
CA GLN A 218 -7.63 15.54 -33.22
C GLN A 218 -8.51 15.89 -32.01
N PHE A 219 -9.57 15.11 -31.78
CA PHE A 219 -10.43 15.28 -30.62
C PHE A 219 -9.69 14.88 -29.34
N LEU A 220 -9.05 13.71 -29.30
CA LEU A 220 -8.28 13.25 -28.15
C LEU A 220 -7.09 14.18 -27.84
N LYS A 221 -6.44 14.75 -28.86
CA LYS A 221 -5.42 15.79 -28.70
C LYS A 221 -6.02 17.06 -28.09
N ALA A 222 -7.23 17.47 -28.47
CA ALA A 222 -7.91 18.59 -27.85
C ALA A 222 -8.29 18.27 -26.39
N CYS A 223 -8.81 17.07 -26.10
CA CYS A 223 -9.06 16.60 -24.73
C CYS A 223 -7.81 16.71 -23.86
N ARG A 224 -6.65 16.32 -24.40
CA ARG A 224 -5.36 16.48 -23.75
C ARG A 224 -5.06 17.95 -23.45
N SER A 225 -5.16 18.83 -24.44
CA SER A 225 -4.86 20.27 -24.31
C SER A 225 -5.73 21.01 -23.29
N PHE A 226 -6.92 20.50 -22.98
CA PHE A 226 -7.86 21.10 -22.01
C PHE A 226 -7.98 20.30 -20.70
N ASP A 227 -7.06 19.36 -20.45
CA ASP A 227 -7.04 18.51 -19.24
C ASP A 227 -8.35 17.75 -18.95
N ILE A 228 -9.01 17.27 -20.02
CA ILE A 228 -10.19 16.41 -19.88
C ILE A 228 -9.81 15.11 -19.19
N ASP A 229 -10.50 14.81 -18.10
CA ASP A 229 -10.29 13.59 -17.31
C ASP A 229 -11.13 12.43 -17.86
N ILE A 230 -12.38 12.71 -18.26
CA ILE A 230 -13.37 11.70 -18.67
C ILE A 230 -14.06 12.11 -19.96
N VAL A 231 -14.27 11.16 -20.86
CA VAL A 231 -15.06 11.29 -22.08
C VAL A 231 -16.25 10.34 -21.99
N LEU A 232 -17.47 10.87 -21.99
CA LEU A 232 -18.71 10.09 -21.99
C LEU A 232 -19.31 10.06 -23.40
N HIS A 233 -19.65 8.88 -23.89
CA HIS A 233 -20.28 8.73 -25.20
C HIS A 233 -21.24 7.54 -25.33
N GLY A 234 -21.88 7.42 -26.50
CA GLY A 234 -22.85 6.37 -26.85
C GLY A 234 -22.62 5.79 -28.24
N HIS A 235 -23.69 5.73 -29.04
CA HIS A 235 -23.77 5.38 -30.47
C HIS A 235 -23.65 3.89 -30.79
N LYS A 236 -22.80 3.16 -30.08
CA LYS A 236 -22.54 1.74 -30.41
C LYS A 236 -23.50 0.76 -29.75
N HIS A 237 -24.29 1.21 -28.75
CA HIS A 237 -25.11 0.31 -27.91
C HIS A 237 -24.24 -0.79 -27.28
N MET A 238 -23.11 -0.37 -26.72
CA MET A 238 -22.19 -1.26 -26.04
C MET A 238 -21.58 -0.55 -24.84
N SER A 239 -21.61 -1.24 -23.71
CA SER A 239 -20.93 -0.83 -22.49
C SER A 239 -19.42 -1.10 -22.58
N ASN A 240 -18.60 -0.05 -22.44
CA ASN A 240 -17.14 -0.17 -22.42
C ASN A 240 -16.52 0.94 -21.55
N LEU A 241 -15.35 0.66 -21.00
CA LEU A 241 -14.49 1.61 -20.32
C LEU A 241 -13.05 1.39 -20.75
N THR A 242 -12.39 2.45 -21.19
CA THR A 242 -10.99 2.38 -21.66
C THR A 242 -10.20 3.56 -21.13
N ASN A 243 -9.01 3.30 -20.59
CA ASN A 243 -8.07 4.34 -20.16
C ASN A 243 -7.01 4.53 -21.23
N CYS A 244 -6.86 5.77 -21.71
CA CYS A 244 -5.82 6.15 -22.66
C CYS A 244 -4.74 6.96 -21.94
N THR A 245 -3.53 6.41 -21.85
CA THR A 245 -2.35 7.07 -21.28
C THR A 245 -1.52 7.74 -22.37
N TYR A 246 -1.29 9.04 -22.23
CA TYR A 246 -0.40 9.81 -23.11
C TYR A 246 0.91 10.12 -22.40
N PHE A 247 2.02 9.76 -23.03
CA PHE A 247 3.36 10.10 -22.57
C PHE A 247 3.88 11.36 -23.28
N ASN A 248 4.55 12.23 -22.53
CA ASN A 248 5.49 13.25 -22.99
C ASN A 248 6.81 13.05 -22.23
N ASN A 249 7.91 13.62 -22.74
CA ASN A 249 9.25 13.51 -22.13
C ASN A 249 9.24 13.77 -20.60
N ASP A 250 8.36 14.65 -20.11
CA ASP A 250 8.28 15.03 -18.69
C ASP A 250 6.89 14.84 -18.03
N SER A 251 5.87 14.33 -18.74
CA SER A 251 4.52 14.20 -18.17
C SER A 251 3.70 13.04 -18.72
N GLN A 252 2.80 12.52 -17.88
CA GLN A 252 1.82 11.50 -18.23
C GLN A 252 0.42 12.06 -17.96
N GLN A 253 -0.49 11.93 -18.93
CA GLN A 253 -1.90 12.27 -18.77
C GLN A 253 -2.77 11.09 -19.15
N ASP A 254 -3.68 10.72 -18.25
CA ASP A 254 -4.65 9.65 -18.47
C ASP A 254 -6.01 10.26 -18.79
N ILE A 255 -6.66 9.74 -19.83
CA ILE A 255 -8.03 10.09 -20.23
C ILE A 255 -8.88 8.84 -20.19
N THR A 256 -9.95 8.86 -19.43
CA THR A 256 -10.91 7.76 -19.33
C THR A 256 -12.01 7.95 -20.36
N ILE A 257 -12.23 6.97 -21.22
CA ILE A 257 -13.28 6.96 -22.23
C ILE A 257 -14.34 5.93 -21.83
N CYS A 258 -15.56 6.39 -21.58
CA CYS A 258 -16.66 5.61 -21.05
C CYS A 258 -17.84 5.62 -22.04
N SER A 259 -18.21 4.45 -22.54
CA SER A 259 -19.34 4.28 -23.44
C SER A 259 -20.54 3.71 -22.69
N CYS A 260 -21.71 4.34 -22.83
CA CYS A 260 -22.96 3.78 -22.33
C CYS A 260 -23.63 2.94 -23.40
N ASP A 261 -24.17 1.79 -23.01
CA ASP A 261 -25.14 1.05 -23.80
C ASP A 261 -26.45 1.87 -23.94
N THR A 262 -27.40 1.38 -24.73
CA THR A 262 -28.70 2.03 -24.82
C THR A 262 -29.42 2.00 -23.48
N SER A 263 -29.85 3.17 -23.03
CA SER A 263 -30.65 3.28 -21.80
C SER A 263 -32.13 3.02 -22.06
N GLY A 264 -32.57 3.22 -23.30
CA GLY A 264 -33.99 3.37 -23.58
C GLY A 264 -34.58 2.48 -24.67
N LYS A 265 -33.80 2.07 -25.67
CA LYS A 265 -34.34 1.44 -26.86
C LYS A 265 -35.20 0.22 -26.52
N TYR A 266 -36.49 0.29 -26.86
CA TYR A 266 -37.52 -0.61 -26.29
C TYR A 266 -37.25 -2.09 -26.58
N ASN A 267 -36.64 -2.42 -27.71
CA ASN A 267 -36.31 -3.77 -28.16
C ASN A 267 -34.85 -4.18 -27.89
N ALA A 268 -34.13 -3.42 -27.07
CA ALA A 268 -32.79 -3.81 -26.65
C ALA A 268 -32.84 -5.05 -25.74
N LYS A 269 -31.90 -5.97 -25.95
CA LYS A 269 -31.76 -7.19 -25.12
C LYS A 269 -31.40 -6.85 -23.68
N GLU A 270 -30.60 -5.81 -23.53
CA GLU A 270 -30.14 -5.26 -22.26
C GLU A 270 -30.16 -3.74 -22.40
N LYS A 271 -30.54 -3.03 -21.33
CA LYS A 271 -30.46 -1.57 -21.24
C LYS A 271 -29.49 -1.20 -20.12
N GLU A 272 -28.83 -0.05 -20.25
CA GLU A 272 -27.84 0.43 -19.28
C GLU A 272 -28.09 1.87 -18.83
N ILE A 273 -27.91 2.13 -17.53
CA ILE A 273 -27.60 3.45 -17.00
C ILE A 273 -26.24 3.35 -16.33
N LYS A 274 -25.29 4.20 -16.73
CA LYS A 274 -24.00 4.33 -16.03
C LYS A 274 -24.10 5.41 -14.97
N VAL A 275 -23.43 5.22 -13.85
CA VAL A 275 -23.37 6.20 -12.77
C VAL A 275 -21.93 6.47 -12.42
N LEU A 276 -21.51 7.72 -12.56
CA LEU A 276 -20.21 8.20 -12.10
C LEU A 276 -20.41 8.80 -10.70
N GLU A 277 -19.65 8.31 -9.73
CA GLU A 277 -19.59 8.86 -8.38
C GLU A 277 -18.23 9.54 -8.21
N ILE A 278 -18.23 10.87 -8.17
CA ILE A 278 -17.04 11.71 -8.01
C ILE A 278 -16.91 12.03 -6.53
N HIS A 279 -15.92 11.48 -5.87
CA HIS A 279 -15.69 11.66 -4.44
C HIS A 279 -15.05 13.03 -4.14
N PRO A 280 -15.17 13.54 -2.90
CA PRO A 280 -14.45 14.74 -2.43
C PRO A 280 -12.94 14.75 -2.73
N SER A 281 -12.34 13.55 -2.72
CA SER A 281 -10.94 13.31 -3.06
C SER A 281 -10.61 13.52 -4.55
N GLY A 282 -11.63 13.67 -5.40
CA GLY A 282 -11.55 13.76 -6.86
C GLY A 282 -11.41 12.42 -7.57
N SER A 283 -11.37 11.29 -6.85
CA SER A 283 -11.45 9.96 -7.46
C SER A 283 -12.85 9.69 -8.00
N VAL A 284 -12.94 8.91 -9.08
CA VAL A 284 -14.21 8.61 -9.73
C VAL A 284 -14.43 7.10 -9.81
N ASP A 285 -15.57 6.65 -9.29
CA ASP A 285 -16.05 5.28 -9.45
C ASP A 285 -17.15 5.25 -10.51
N VAL A 286 -17.06 4.31 -11.45
CA VAL A 286 -18.09 4.11 -12.46
C VAL A 286 -18.84 2.83 -12.19
N ASN A 287 -20.14 2.97 -11.98
CA ASN A 287 -21.07 1.89 -11.72
C ASN A 287 -21.98 1.68 -12.94
N ARG A 288 -22.39 0.44 -13.16
CA ARG A 288 -23.30 0.04 -14.23
C ARG A 288 -24.58 -0.50 -13.60
N PHE A 289 -25.73 -0.01 -14.07
CA PHE A 289 -27.06 -0.51 -13.75
C PHE A 289 -27.66 -1.08 -15.03
N THR A 290 -28.14 -2.32 -14.98
CA THR A 290 -28.60 -3.05 -16.16
C THR A 290 -30.05 -3.47 -16.01
N LEU A 291 -30.78 -3.47 -17.12
CA LEU A 291 -32.15 -3.98 -17.19
C LEU A 291 -32.22 -4.98 -18.36
N SER A 292 -32.44 -6.25 -18.06
CA SER A 292 -32.68 -7.26 -19.10
C SER A 292 -34.10 -7.17 -19.65
N GLN A 293 -34.33 -7.74 -20.85
CA GLN A 293 -35.63 -7.72 -21.52
C GLN A 293 -36.80 -8.35 -20.70
N HIS A 294 -36.48 -9.18 -19.70
CA HIS A 294 -37.48 -9.88 -18.87
C HIS A 294 -37.70 -9.24 -17.49
N GLU A 295 -36.95 -8.18 -17.16
CA GLU A 295 -37.04 -7.49 -15.89
C GLU A 295 -37.87 -6.21 -16.01
N CYS A 296 -38.41 -5.76 -14.88
CA CYS A 296 -39.22 -4.53 -14.81
C CYS A 296 -38.41 -3.31 -14.32
N ASP A 297 -37.30 -3.56 -13.61
CA ASP A 297 -36.50 -2.56 -12.90
C ASP A 297 -35.01 -2.87 -13.10
N PHE A 298 -34.19 -1.82 -13.20
CA PHE A 298 -32.73 -1.96 -13.31
C PHE A 298 -32.16 -2.62 -12.05
N ASP A 299 -31.32 -3.64 -12.23
CA ASP A 299 -30.60 -4.31 -11.15
C ASP A 299 -29.49 -3.42 -10.59
N ILE A 300 -29.50 -3.26 -9.27
CA ILE A 300 -28.54 -2.48 -8.47
C ILE A 300 -27.45 -3.40 -7.90
N ALA A 301 -27.73 -4.69 -7.75
CA ALA A 301 -26.83 -5.67 -7.13
C ALA A 301 -25.57 -5.95 -7.99
N GLY A 302 -25.63 -5.66 -9.29
CA GLY A 302 -24.51 -5.76 -10.23
C GLY A 302 -23.42 -4.68 -10.14
N ARG A 303 -23.34 -3.95 -9.02
CA ARG A 303 -22.40 -2.83 -8.80
C ARG A 303 -20.95 -3.31 -8.97
N LYS A 304 -20.39 -3.13 -10.18
CA LYS A 304 -18.97 -3.37 -10.47
C LYS A 304 -18.27 -2.01 -10.58
N PRO A 305 -17.58 -1.53 -9.53
CA PRO A 305 -16.84 -0.30 -9.61
C PRO A 305 -15.72 -0.47 -10.62
N LEU A 306 -15.78 0.26 -11.73
CA LEU A 306 -14.66 0.39 -12.63
C LEU A 306 -13.82 1.58 -12.16
N PRO A 307 -12.59 1.37 -11.67
CA PRO A 307 -11.74 2.48 -11.23
C PRO A 307 -11.36 3.32 -12.45
N THR A 308 -11.73 4.60 -12.46
CA THR A 308 -11.48 5.48 -13.61
C THR A 308 -10.39 6.51 -13.38
N THR A 309 -10.08 6.86 -12.13
CA THR A 309 -8.92 7.67 -11.81
C THR A 309 -8.41 7.29 -10.42
N TYR A 310 -7.12 6.96 -10.31
CA TYR A 310 -6.52 6.65 -9.01
C TYR A 310 -6.38 7.97 -8.24
N TYR A 311 -6.64 7.98 -6.93
CA TYR A 311 -6.45 9.19 -6.11
C TYR A 311 -5.03 9.74 -6.25
N GLY A 312 -4.02 8.87 -6.38
CA GLY A 312 -2.66 9.29 -6.71
C GLY A 312 -2.55 10.09 -8.00
N ASP A 313 -3.31 9.78 -9.06
CA ASP A 313 -3.28 10.54 -10.31
C ASP A 313 -3.97 11.91 -10.16
N VAL A 314 -5.04 11.97 -9.35
CA VAL A 314 -5.66 13.23 -8.93
C VAL A 314 -4.66 14.07 -8.13
N ARG A 315 -3.97 13.46 -7.17
CA ARG A 315 -2.90 14.09 -6.40
C ARG A 315 -1.76 14.56 -7.28
N LYS A 316 -1.34 13.78 -8.28
CA LYS A 316 -0.34 14.22 -9.26
C LYS A 316 -0.80 15.51 -9.93
N LYS A 317 -2.05 15.56 -10.42
CA LYS A 317 -2.63 16.75 -11.07
C LYS A 317 -2.67 17.95 -10.11
N LEU A 318 -3.08 17.74 -8.86
CA LEU A 318 -3.09 18.78 -7.82
C LEU A 318 -1.66 19.26 -7.51
N ASN A 319 -0.71 18.32 -7.31
CA ASN A 319 0.69 18.59 -7.00
C ASN A 319 1.44 19.28 -8.14
N THR A 320 1.17 18.95 -9.41
CA THR A 320 1.77 19.62 -10.57
C THR A 320 1.30 21.06 -10.74
N CYS A 321 0.12 21.43 -10.21
CA CYS A 321 -0.38 22.81 -10.26
C CYS A 321 0.21 23.69 -9.14
N PHE A 322 0.85 23.09 -8.12
CA PHE A 322 1.55 23.85 -7.09
C PHE A 322 2.97 24.20 -7.56
N SER A 323 3.08 25.26 -8.35
CA SER A 323 4.34 26.00 -8.58
C SER A 323 4.99 26.49 -7.27
N SER A 324 4.28 26.42 -6.14
CA SER A 324 4.71 26.89 -4.83
C SER A 324 5.60 25.92 -4.05
N TYR A 325 5.96 24.74 -4.57
CA TYR A 325 7.03 23.95 -3.95
C TYR A 325 8.35 24.74 -3.90
N GLU A 326 8.57 25.70 -4.80
CA GLU A 326 9.75 26.57 -4.80
C GLU A 326 9.99 27.27 -3.46
N ASN A 327 8.93 27.57 -2.68
CA ASN A 327 9.05 28.23 -1.38
C ASN A 327 9.48 27.34 -0.21
N LEU A 328 9.58 26.01 -0.38
CA LEU A 328 10.23 25.13 0.59
C LEU A 328 11.75 25.26 0.46
N ALA A 329 12.28 26.44 0.79
CA ALA A 329 13.70 26.76 0.73
C ALA A 329 14.59 25.77 1.52
N ALA A 330 13.99 24.98 2.42
CA ALA A 330 14.69 24.03 3.27
C ALA A 330 14.80 22.59 2.70
N CYS A 331 14.02 22.20 1.68
CA CYS A 331 14.01 20.81 1.19
C CYS A 331 14.88 20.65 -0.06
N PRO A 332 16.02 19.92 0.02
CA PRO A 332 16.95 19.82 -1.11
C PRO A 332 16.46 18.88 -2.24
N ILE A 333 15.50 18.00 -1.96
CA ILE A 333 15.00 17.03 -2.94
C ILE A 333 13.74 17.60 -3.60
N LYS A 334 13.74 17.69 -4.93
CA LYS A 334 12.58 18.09 -5.74
C LYS A 334 11.59 16.94 -5.86
N ASN A 335 12.06 15.74 -6.21
CA ASN A 335 11.23 14.54 -6.35
C ASN A 335 12.04 13.26 -6.21
N ILE A 336 11.38 12.18 -5.81
CA ILE A 336 11.91 10.81 -5.84
C ILE A 336 11.00 9.98 -6.72
N ARG A 337 11.53 9.32 -7.76
CA ARG A 337 10.65 8.51 -8.60
C ARG A 337 10.14 7.28 -7.84
N ASN A 338 11.02 6.49 -7.26
CA ASN A 338 10.60 5.32 -6.48
C ASN A 338 11.29 5.30 -5.12
N LYS A 339 10.50 5.10 -4.07
CA LYS A 339 10.93 4.82 -2.72
C LYS A 339 10.43 3.43 -2.33
N THR A 340 11.36 2.50 -2.12
CA THR A 340 11.05 1.11 -1.80
C THR A 340 11.62 0.77 -0.43
N LYS A 341 10.83 0.15 0.45
CA LYS A 341 11.30 -0.47 1.70
C LYS A 341 11.03 -1.96 1.64
N ILE A 342 12.09 -2.77 1.76
CA ILE A 342 12.02 -4.21 1.84
C ILE A 342 12.39 -4.62 3.26
N ILE A 343 11.58 -5.49 3.86
CA ILE A 343 11.81 -6.09 5.16
C ILE A 343 11.83 -7.60 4.97
N SER A 344 13.00 -8.21 5.08
CA SER A 344 13.16 -9.66 4.98
C SER A 344 13.31 -10.24 6.38
N LEU A 345 12.35 -11.06 6.78
CA LEU A 345 12.26 -11.66 8.11
C LEU A 345 12.88 -13.06 8.12
N ASP A 346 13.61 -13.38 9.19
CA ASP A 346 14.09 -14.74 9.45
C ASP A 346 13.20 -15.49 10.46
N GLU A 347 13.45 -16.78 10.61
CA GLU A 347 12.72 -17.67 11.54
C GLU A 347 12.88 -17.30 13.03
N PHE A 348 13.84 -16.42 13.35
CA PHE A 348 14.13 -15.95 14.71
C PHE A 348 13.57 -14.56 15.00
N GLY A 349 12.79 -13.99 14.08
CA GLY A 349 12.22 -12.66 14.23
C GLY A 349 13.22 -11.52 14.08
N LYS A 350 14.39 -11.79 13.48
CA LYS A 350 15.26 -10.73 12.98
C LYS A 350 14.74 -10.24 11.64
N ALA A 351 14.99 -8.97 11.37
CA ALA A 351 14.68 -8.40 10.07
C ALA A 351 15.92 -7.75 9.47
N TYR A 352 16.12 -8.01 8.20
CA TYR A 352 16.99 -7.23 7.35
C TYR A 352 16.14 -6.21 6.61
N VAL A 353 16.43 -4.92 6.81
CA VAL A 353 15.65 -3.83 6.24
C VAL A 353 16.50 -3.09 5.22
N SER A 354 15.98 -2.91 4.00
CA SER A 354 16.59 -2.09 2.95
C SER A 354 15.59 -1.00 2.52
N ILE A 355 16.03 0.25 2.49
CA ILE A 355 15.29 1.41 1.99
C ILE A 355 16.05 1.97 0.80
N SER A 356 15.41 1.96 -0.36
CA SER A 356 16.01 2.41 -1.62
C SER A 356 15.24 3.59 -2.19
N LEU A 357 15.94 4.67 -2.51
CA LEU A 357 15.45 5.85 -3.21
C LEU A 357 16.09 5.87 -4.59
N SER A 358 15.29 5.82 -5.65
CA SER A 358 15.79 5.77 -7.02
C SER A 358 15.33 6.96 -7.84
N ARG A 359 16.23 7.43 -8.71
CA ARG A 359 16.03 8.61 -9.57
C ARG A 359 15.64 9.85 -8.77
N ILE A 360 16.47 10.14 -7.78
CA ILE A 360 16.37 11.35 -6.97
C ILE A 360 16.65 12.54 -7.89
N THR A 361 15.71 13.47 -7.91
CA THR A 361 15.86 14.76 -8.58
C THR A 361 16.08 15.82 -7.51
N TRP A 362 17.27 16.41 -7.48
CA TRP A 362 17.59 17.53 -6.60
C TRP A 362 16.98 18.82 -7.14
N ARG A 363 16.83 19.83 -6.29
CA ARG A 363 16.53 21.18 -6.79
C ARG A 363 17.74 21.78 -7.48
N ASP A 364 17.46 22.69 -8.42
CA ASP A 364 18.50 23.41 -9.16
C ASP A 364 19.31 24.30 -8.21
N ASN A 365 20.60 24.52 -8.55
CA ASN A 365 21.52 25.40 -7.82
C ASN A 365 21.81 25.05 -6.34
N LEU A 366 21.56 23.81 -5.91
CA LEU A 366 21.99 23.37 -4.58
C LEU A 366 23.50 23.18 -4.52
N ASP A 367 24.14 23.73 -3.48
CA ASP A 367 25.49 23.33 -3.11
C ASP A 367 25.47 21.84 -2.75
N ILE A 368 26.55 21.13 -3.09
CA ILE A 368 26.66 19.72 -2.76
C ILE A 368 26.54 19.44 -1.26
N ARG A 369 26.99 20.36 -0.41
CA ARG A 369 26.90 20.22 1.06
C ARG A 369 25.46 20.24 1.55
N ASP A 370 24.56 20.82 0.76
CA ASP A 370 23.14 20.91 1.06
C ASP A 370 22.36 19.71 0.49
N LYS A 371 22.98 18.91 -0.39
CA LYS A 371 22.41 17.62 -0.80
C LYS A 371 22.47 16.65 0.39
N LYS A 372 21.37 16.55 1.11
CA LYS A 372 21.20 15.61 2.22
C LYS A 372 19.89 14.85 2.10
N ILE A 373 19.91 13.60 2.55
CA ILE A 373 18.73 12.75 2.68
C ILE A 373 18.47 12.57 4.17
N GLU A 374 17.29 12.96 4.62
CA GLU A 374 16.77 12.65 5.95
C GLU A 374 15.89 11.41 5.82
N GLU A 375 16.28 10.34 6.51
CA GLU A 375 15.47 9.13 6.58
C GLU A 375 15.20 8.75 8.03
N ARG A 376 13.98 8.27 8.29
CA ARG A 376 13.55 7.85 9.62
C ARG A 376 13.78 6.35 9.74
N ILE A 377 14.77 5.96 10.52
CA ILE A 377 15.02 4.56 10.84
C ILE A 377 14.00 4.16 11.90
N ARG A 378 13.13 3.20 11.56
CA ARG A 378 12.17 2.60 12.48
C ARG A 378 12.53 1.14 12.70
N ALA A 379 12.71 0.78 13.97
CA ALA A 379 12.80 -0.61 14.39
C ALA A 379 11.42 -1.23 14.63
N ASP A 380 10.36 -0.41 14.63
CA ASP A 380 9.00 -0.78 15.00
C ASP A 380 8.99 -1.49 16.38
N LEU A 381 8.85 -2.83 16.44
CA LEU A 381 8.91 -3.59 17.70
C LEU A 381 10.32 -4.13 18.05
N GLY A 382 11.27 -4.00 17.13
CA GLY A 382 12.63 -4.53 17.21
C GLY A 382 13.65 -3.55 17.79
N ARG A 383 14.93 -3.88 17.59
CA ARG A 383 16.08 -3.04 17.94
C ARG A 383 17.07 -2.96 16.82
N VAL A 384 17.55 -1.76 16.50
CA VAL A 384 18.58 -1.58 15.48
C VAL A 384 19.92 -2.05 16.01
N THR A 385 20.52 -3.07 15.40
CA THR A 385 21.81 -3.64 15.84
C THR A 385 22.99 -3.23 14.97
N GLY A 386 22.74 -2.62 13.81
CA GLY A 386 23.76 -2.15 12.89
C GLY A 386 23.18 -1.86 11.51
N GLY A 387 24.02 -1.44 10.57
CA GLY A 387 23.62 -1.17 9.20
C GLY A 387 24.70 -0.45 8.39
N PHE A 388 24.35 -0.04 7.20
CA PHE A 388 25.16 0.78 6.31
C PHE A 388 24.26 1.58 5.36
N TYR A 389 24.83 2.58 4.69
CA TYR A 389 24.14 3.30 3.63
C TYR A 389 25.07 3.52 2.45
N GLU A 390 24.49 3.70 1.28
CA GLU A 390 25.20 3.81 0.02
C GLU A 390 24.55 4.88 -0.87
N PHE A 391 25.39 5.68 -1.51
CA PHE A 391 24.99 6.57 -2.60
C PHE A 391 25.56 6.04 -3.91
N CYS A 392 24.72 5.95 -4.93
CA CYS A 392 25.10 5.51 -6.27
C CYS A 392 24.66 6.54 -7.30
N GLN A 393 25.50 6.83 -8.30
CA GLN A 393 25.09 7.60 -9.47
C GLN A 393 24.87 6.65 -10.64
N CYS A 394 23.68 6.69 -11.24
CA CYS A 394 23.39 5.91 -12.44
C CYS A 394 23.54 6.80 -13.69
N PRO A 395 24.47 6.51 -14.61
CA PRO A 395 24.66 7.30 -15.83
C PRO A 395 23.43 7.21 -16.73
N ILE A 396 23.04 8.33 -17.36
CA ILE A 396 21.83 8.43 -18.19
C ILE A 396 21.90 7.50 -19.41
N THR A 397 23.09 7.28 -19.96
CA THR A 397 23.29 6.55 -21.21
C THR A 397 23.51 5.04 -21.03
N GLY A 398 23.55 4.52 -19.79
CA GLY A 398 23.69 3.08 -19.51
C GLY A 398 25.07 2.46 -19.78
N ASP A 399 25.96 3.17 -20.50
CA ASP A 399 27.26 2.66 -20.94
C ASP A 399 28.42 2.95 -19.96
N GLY A 400 28.15 3.62 -18.84
CA GLY A 400 29.17 3.96 -17.82
C GLY A 400 29.08 3.06 -16.58
N GLU A 401 30.23 2.73 -15.99
CA GLU A 401 30.28 2.03 -14.69
C GLU A 401 29.71 2.93 -13.58
N ALA A 402 28.78 2.39 -12.79
CA ALA A 402 28.24 3.08 -11.63
C ALA A 402 29.29 3.14 -10.52
N SER A 403 29.67 4.35 -10.09
CA SER A 403 30.46 4.53 -8.87
C SER A 403 29.54 4.50 -7.65
N SER A 404 29.89 3.71 -6.64
CA SER A 404 29.16 3.65 -5.38
C SER A 404 30.06 3.77 -4.15
N TRP A 405 29.52 4.29 -3.05
CA TRP A 405 30.24 4.50 -1.80
C TRP A 405 29.41 3.99 -0.63
N ARG A 406 29.89 2.93 0.02
CA ARG A 406 29.22 2.29 1.16
C ARG A 406 29.84 2.76 2.47
N ASN A 407 29.03 3.37 3.33
CA ASN A 407 29.44 3.90 4.62
C ASN A 407 28.72 3.16 5.76
N PRO A 408 29.40 2.82 6.87
CA PRO A 408 28.77 2.18 8.01
C PRO A 408 27.75 3.11 8.66
N LEU A 409 26.65 2.54 9.15
CA LEU A 409 25.62 3.27 9.89
C LEU A 409 26.03 3.36 11.36
N SER A 410 26.55 4.52 11.79
CA SER A 410 26.77 4.79 13.21
C SER A 410 25.43 4.87 13.97
N VAL A 411 25.13 3.89 14.79
CA VAL A 411 23.93 3.93 15.66
C VAL A 411 24.38 4.46 17.01
N GLU A 412 24.36 5.78 17.20
CA GLU A 412 24.68 6.36 18.51
C GLU A 412 23.66 5.86 19.55
N GLY A 413 24.18 5.19 20.58
CA GLY A 413 23.42 4.38 21.54
C GLY A 413 22.46 5.17 22.41
N VAL A 414 21.33 5.57 21.87
CA VAL A 414 20.16 5.91 22.67
C VAL A 414 19.54 4.58 23.11
N HIS A 415 19.92 4.07 24.28
CA HIS A 415 19.22 2.96 24.93
C HIS A 415 17.78 3.40 25.24
N PRO A 416 16.77 3.04 24.43
CA PRO A 416 15.42 3.52 24.67
C PRO A 416 14.78 2.67 25.75
N LYS A 417 13.81 3.27 26.45
CA LYS A 417 12.96 2.53 27.37
C LYS A 417 12.23 1.44 26.56
N PRO A 418 12.11 0.19 27.08
CA PRO A 418 11.49 -0.94 26.36
C PRO A 418 10.07 -0.73 25.83
N SER A 419 9.41 0.37 26.18
CA SER A 419 8.01 0.68 25.89
C SER A 419 7.78 1.62 24.70
N SER A 420 8.83 2.20 24.09
CA SER A 420 8.68 3.08 22.92
C SER A 420 9.35 2.44 21.70
N PRO A 421 8.68 2.38 20.53
CA PRO A 421 9.31 1.92 19.30
C PRO A 421 10.56 2.75 19.02
N GLU A 422 11.68 2.09 18.70
CA GLU A 422 12.91 2.77 18.31
C GLU A 422 12.68 3.48 16.97
N ALA A 423 12.62 4.80 17.01
CA ALA A 423 12.54 5.63 15.81
C ALA A 423 13.46 6.84 15.97
N PHE A 424 14.38 7.02 15.03
CA PHE A 424 15.25 8.19 14.99
C PHE A 424 15.42 8.68 13.55
N ASN A 425 15.49 10.00 13.40
CA ASN A 425 15.80 10.62 12.11
C ASN A 425 17.33 10.65 11.97
N LYS A 426 17.82 10.32 10.79
CA LYS A 426 19.24 10.43 10.46
C LYS A 426 19.42 11.15 9.14
N PHE A 427 20.38 12.07 9.11
CA PHE A 427 20.82 12.75 7.90
C PHE A 427 21.98 11.99 7.26
N PHE A 428 21.86 11.77 5.96
CA PHE A 428 22.85 11.12 5.11
C PHE A 428 23.34 12.11 4.08
N TYR A 429 24.67 12.16 3.91
CA TYR A 429 25.33 13.10 3.01
C TYR A 429 26.08 12.31 1.95
N PRO A 430 26.00 12.69 0.66
CA PRO A 430 26.85 12.15 -0.38
C PRO A 430 28.29 12.58 -0.08
N SER A 431 29.19 11.60 0.06
CA SER A 431 30.58 11.82 0.46
C SER A 431 31.44 12.48 -0.63
N ASN A 432 30.97 12.58 -1.87
CA ASN A 432 31.74 13.14 -2.98
C ASN A 432 30.85 13.81 -4.06
N PRO A 433 31.33 14.83 -4.80
CA PRO A 433 30.63 15.39 -5.95
C PRO A 433 30.50 14.40 -7.09
N LEU A 434 29.29 13.86 -7.20
CA LEU A 434 28.78 13.20 -8.38
C LEU A 434 28.59 14.28 -9.47
N GLY A 435 29.68 14.68 -10.12
CA GLY A 435 29.72 15.76 -11.11
C GLY A 435 29.17 15.40 -12.49
N GLY A 436 28.47 14.26 -12.63
CA GLY A 436 27.90 13.80 -13.89
C GLY A 436 26.43 14.17 -14.08
N GLU A 437 25.99 14.23 -15.34
CA GLU A 437 24.57 14.19 -15.71
C GLU A 437 24.05 12.76 -15.44
N GLY A 438 23.34 12.60 -14.33
CA GLY A 438 22.94 11.29 -13.82
C GLY A 438 21.76 11.39 -12.86
N HIS A 439 21.03 10.28 -12.71
CA HIS A 439 20.04 10.14 -11.67
C HIS A 439 20.71 9.56 -10.42
N ASP A 440 20.58 10.26 -9.30
CA ASP A 440 21.13 9.78 -8.03
C ASP A 440 20.22 8.71 -7.42
N CYS A 441 20.85 7.73 -6.79
CA CYS A 441 20.21 6.65 -6.04
C CYS A 441 20.81 6.62 -4.63
N PHE A 442 19.98 6.23 -3.65
CA PHE A 442 20.39 6.07 -2.26
C PHE A 442 19.81 4.77 -1.71
N THR A 443 20.63 4.00 -1.01
CA THR A 443 20.21 2.77 -0.33
C THR A 443 20.63 2.85 1.13
N LEU A 444 19.72 2.54 2.04
CA LEU A 444 19.97 2.44 3.48
C LEU A 444 19.58 1.04 3.94
N GLU A 445 20.53 0.34 4.55
CA GLU A 445 20.32 -1.00 5.06
C GLU A 445 20.61 -1.07 6.55
N TYR A 446 19.74 -1.75 7.29
CA TYR A 446 19.93 -1.93 8.72
C TYR A 446 19.30 -3.24 9.21
N TYR A 447 19.87 -3.73 10.31
CA TYR A 447 19.49 -5.00 10.92
C TYR A 447 18.67 -4.73 12.17
N LEU A 448 17.54 -5.43 12.27
CA LEU A 448 16.68 -5.42 13.44
C LEU A 448 16.76 -6.76 14.15
N SER A 449 16.98 -6.73 15.46
CA SER A 449 16.91 -7.91 16.30
C SER A 449 15.57 -8.00 17.03
N SER A 450 15.00 -9.21 17.03
CA SER A 450 13.81 -9.60 17.80
C SER A 450 12.63 -8.62 17.60
N GLY A 451 12.35 -8.20 16.37
CA GLY A 451 11.33 -7.19 16.07
C GLY A 451 10.07 -7.72 15.42
N PHE A 452 10.10 -8.94 14.90
CA PHE A 452 9.02 -9.51 14.11
C PHE A 452 8.87 -11.00 14.41
N CYS A 453 7.89 -11.64 13.78
CA CYS A 453 7.57 -13.04 13.96
C CYS A 453 7.29 -13.44 15.42
N LEU A 454 6.77 -12.51 16.23
CA LEU A 454 6.49 -12.71 17.63
C LEU A 454 5.29 -13.65 17.83
N THR A 455 5.33 -14.43 18.89
CA THR A 455 4.13 -15.09 19.41
C THR A 455 3.25 -14.09 20.17
N THR A 456 1.95 -14.39 20.31
CA THR A 456 1.03 -13.56 21.11
C THR A 456 1.53 -13.37 22.55
N TRP A 457 2.14 -14.42 23.11
CA TRP A 457 2.77 -14.38 24.43
C TRP A 457 4.02 -13.49 24.47
N GLU A 458 4.93 -13.61 23.49
CA GLU A 458 6.10 -12.73 23.38
C GLU A 458 5.72 -11.26 23.28
N HIS A 459 4.72 -10.97 22.46
CA HIS A 459 4.17 -9.64 22.35
C HIS A 459 3.63 -9.16 23.71
N ALA A 460 2.84 -9.98 24.42
CA ALA A 460 2.30 -9.62 25.73
C ALA A 460 3.40 -9.37 26.79
N GLU A 461 4.39 -10.25 26.90
CA GLU A 461 5.53 -10.09 27.83
C GLU A 461 6.32 -8.81 27.55
N ARG A 462 6.52 -8.49 26.27
CA ARG A 462 7.27 -7.30 25.87
C ARG A 462 6.54 -6.01 26.21
N TYR A 463 5.22 -5.98 26.02
CA TYR A 463 4.45 -4.73 26.13
C TYR A 463 3.76 -4.51 27.48
N LYS A 464 3.65 -5.52 28.36
CA LYS A 464 3.14 -5.51 29.76
C LYS A 464 1.75 -4.88 30.02
N LYS A 465 1.24 -4.02 29.14
CA LYS A 465 0.00 -3.22 29.21
C LYS A 465 -0.82 -3.36 27.93
N TRP A 466 -0.74 -4.52 27.29
CA TRP A 466 -1.52 -4.77 26.09
C TRP A 466 -3.00 -4.97 26.47
N ASN A 467 -3.89 -4.32 25.73
CA ASN A 467 -5.33 -4.47 25.89
C ASN A 467 -5.75 -5.82 25.26
N PRO A 468 -6.23 -6.79 26.04
CA PRO A 468 -6.58 -8.12 25.52
C PRO A 468 -7.73 -8.11 24.51
N LYS A 469 -8.42 -6.99 24.33
CA LYS A 469 -9.49 -6.83 23.33
C LYS A 469 -8.99 -6.56 21.91
N ILE A 470 -7.74 -6.10 21.74
CA ILE A 470 -7.18 -5.75 20.42
C ILE A 470 -6.15 -6.81 20.09
N PRO A 471 -6.35 -7.72 19.12
CA PRO A 471 -5.40 -8.78 18.81
C PRO A 471 -3.98 -8.21 18.64
N PRO A 472 -2.93 -8.92 19.11
CA PRO A 472 -1.58 -8.41 19.01
C PRO A 472 -1.17 -8.36 17.53
N GLN A 473 -0.51 -7.27 17.15
CA GLN A 473 -0.19 -6.95 15.77
C GLN A 473 1.27 -6.59 15.63
N GLU A 474 1.83 -6.94 14.49
CA GLU A 474 3.11 -6.43 14.02
C GLU A 474 2.87 -5.35 12.97
N ILE A 475 3.85 -4.46 12.84
CA ILE A 475 3.75 -3.26 12.03
C ILE A 475 5.05 -3.08 11.28
N ALA A 476 4.95 -2.86 9.97
CA ALA A 476 6.03 -2.38 9.12
C ALA A 476 5.68 -0.99 8.61
N THR A 477 6.50 0.00 8.94
CA THR A 477 6.21 1.41 8.61
C THR A 477 7.17 1.97 7.56
N ILE A 478 6.69 2.71 6.57
CA ILE A 478 7.51 3.52 5.65
C ILE A 478 7.06 4.99 5.67
N SER A 479 7.99 5.92 5.88
CA SER A 479 7.70 7.35 5.91
C SER A 479 7.91 7.99 4.54
N VAL A 480 7.07 8.95 4.16
CA VAL A 480 7.23 9.70 2.89
C VAL A 480 7.72 11.11 3.21
N ASN A 481 9.04 11.29 3.23
CA ASN A 481 9.66 12.56 3.63
C ASN A 481 9.70 13.59 2.50
N TYR A 482 9.57 13.11 1.26
CA TYR A 482 9.76 13.88 0.04
C TYR A 482 8.63 13.60 -0.95
N PRO A 483 8.35 14.53 -1.88
CA PRO A 483 7.55 14.21 -3.06
C PRO A 483 8.09 12.94 -3.71
N THR A 484 7.19 11.95 -3.89
CA THR A 484 7.53 10.61 -4.34
C THR A 484 6.50 10.17 -5.37
N ASP A 485 6.92 9.60 -6.52
CA ASP A 485 5.96 9.12 -7.53
C ASP A 485 5.43 7.71 -7.19
N PHE A 486 6.28 6.83 -6.66
CA PHE A 486 5.93 5.46 -6.29
C PHE A 486 6.51 5.09 -4.93
N LEU A 487 5.64 4.63 -4.03
CA LEU A 487 6.03 4.04 -2.75
C LEU A 487 5.78 2.55 -2.79
N GLU A 488 6.79 1.77 -2.42
CA GLU A 488 6.69 0.33 -2.29
C GLU A 488 7.11 -0.09 -0.88
N LEU A 489 6.28 -0.87 -0.21
CA LEU A 489 6.61 -1.52 1.06
C LEU A 489 6.41 -3.02 0.90
N ILE A 490 7.48 -3.79 1.08
CA ILE A 490 7.50 -5.23 0.89
C ILE A 490 7.96 -5.88 2.20
N VAL A 491 7.19 -6.84 2.69
CA VAL A 491 7.54 -7.68 3.84
C VAL A 491 7.62 -9.12 3.36
N GLN A 492 8.81 -9.70 3.42
CA GLN A 492 9.09 -11.09 3.09
C GLN A 492 9.20 -11.88 4.38
N PHE A 493 8.43 -12.95 4.47
CA PHE A 493 8.34 -13.81 5.64
C PHE A 493 9.08 -15.14 5.41
N PRO A 494 9.48 -15.83 6.48
CA PRO A 494 9.98 -17.20 6.37
C PRO A 494 8.92 -18.13 5.75
N PRO A 495 9.30 -19.19 5.01
CA PRO A 495 8.35 -20.15 4.43
C PRO A 495 7.35 -20.74 5.44
N ASP A 496 7.82 -21.00 6.67
CA ASP A 496 7.02 -21.62 7.75
C ASP A 496 6.27 -20.62 8.63
N PHE A 497 6.32 -19.34 8.28
CA PHE A 497 5.70 -18.27 9.04
C PHE A 497 5.01 -17.28 8.10
N PHE A 498 3.73 -17.49 7.79
CA PHE A 498 2.94 -16.52 7.03
C PHE A 498 1.74 -16.04 7.87
N PRO A 499 1.52 -14.72 8.01
CA PRO A 499 0.44 -14.23 8.86
C PRO A 499 -0.94 -14.52 8.25
N PRO A 500 -1.99 -14.61 9.09
CA PRO A 500 -3.34 -14.83 8.62
C PRO A 500 -3.84 -13.65 7.77
N VAL A 501 -4.16 -13.94 6.50
CA VAL A 501 -4.59 -12.97 5.47
C VAL A 501 -5.73 -12.05 5.92
N LYS A 502 -6.67 -12.55 6.73
CA LYS A 502 -7.87 -11.81 7.15
C LYS A 502 -7.59 -10.56 7.99
N ASN A 503 -6.38 -10.42 8.52
CA ASN A 503 -6.02 -9.34 9.43
C ASN A 503 -4.84 -8.50 8.94
N VAL A 504 -4.60 -8.49 7.62
CA VAL A 504 -3.61 -7.61 7.00
C VAL A 504 -4.31 -6.36 6.50
N TYR A 505 -3.88 -5.19 6.94
CA TYR A 505 -4.41 -3.92 6.46
C TYR A 505 -3.32 -2.84 6.42
N LEU A 506 -3.57 -1.83 5.60
CA LEU A 506 -2.71 -0.65 5.49
C LEU A 506 -3.34 0.49 6.26
N GLU A 507 -2.52 1.25 6.98
CA GLU A 507 -2.91 2.47 7.67
C GLU A 507 -1.98 3.61 7.22
N ALA A 508 -2.56 4.73 6.82
CA ALA A 508 -1.82 5.97 6.63
C ALA A 508 -2.00 6.83 7.90
N THR A 509 -0.91 7.43 8.40
CA THR A 509 -0.92 8.30 9.59
C THR A 509 -0.01 9.50 9.40
N GLU A 510 -0.32 10.62 10.03
CA GLU A 510 0.63 11.76 10.08
C GLU A 510 1.87 11.39 10.90
N LYS A 511 3.05 11.88 10.51
CA LYS A 511 4.26 11.70 11.32
C LYS A 511 4.10 12.39 12.67
N GLU A 512 4.12 11.61 13.76
CA GLU A 512 4.20 12.16 15.12
C GLU A 512 5.47 13.02 15.30
N ASN A 513 5.30 14.21 15.88
CA ASN A 513 6.36 15.13 16.34
C ASN A 513 7.23 15.81 15.26
N ILE A 514 6.76 15.91 14.02
CA ILE A 514 7.34 16.89 13.09
C ILE A 514 6.41 18.10 13.09
N GLU A 515 6.92 19.27 13.49
CA GLU A 515 6.28 20.54 13.12
C GLU A 515 6.22 20.55 11.60
N VAL A 516 5.09 20.12 11.06
CA VAL A 516 4.82 20.21 9.63
C VAL A 516 4.92 21.69 9.33
N ASP A 517 5.87 22.05 8.45
CA ASP A 517 6.04 23.41 7.98
C ASP A 517 4.64 23.98 7.68
N PRO A 518 4.22 25.08 8.32
CA PRO A 518 2.90 25.65 8.11
C PRO A 518 2.58 25.90 6.63
N SER A 519 3.60 26.15 5.80
CA SER A 519 3.46 26.28 4.35
C SER A 519 3.04 24.98 3.65
N LEU A 520 3.48 23.81 4.15
CA LEU A 520 3.04 22.50 3.70
C LEU A 520 1.59 22.22 4.11
N LYS A 521 1.17 22.62 5.32
CA LYS A 521 -0.25 22.49 5.74
C LYS A 521 -1.20 23.33 4.88
N LEU A 522 -0.79 24.55 4.50
CA LEU A 522 -1.54 25.43 3.60
C LEU A 522 -1.67 24.87 2.17
N LEU A 523 -0.74 24.02 1.74
CA LEU A 523 -0.69 23.44 0.39
C LEU A 523 -1.69 22.29 0.16
N TYR A 524 -2.00 21.51 1.20
CA TYR A 524 -2.82 20.29 1.06
C TYR A 524 -4.29 20.42 1.46
N GLY A 525 -4.72 21.60 1.96
CA GLY A 525 -6.11 21.87 2.36
C GLY A 525 -6.55 21.19 3.67
N GLU A 526 -7.73 21.55 4.18
CA GLU A 526 -8.32 21.05 5.45
C GLU A 526 -8.93 19.63 5.38
N ILE A 527 -8.58 18.82 4.37
CA ILE A 527 -9.09 17.44 4.31
C ILE A 527 -8.25 16.60 5.28
N PRO A 528 -8.83 15.93 6.31
CA PRO A 528 -8.06 15.06 7.21
C PRO A 528 -7.44 13.92 6.39
N PRO A 529 -6.13 13.96 6.07
CA PRO A 529 -5.61 13.29 4.88
C PRO A 529 -5.56 11.77 5.05
N HIS A 530 -5.38 11.32 6.29
CA HIS A 530 -4.93 9.97 6.59
C HIS A 530 -6.09 8.95 6.66
N LYS A 531 -7.30 9.33 7.10
CA LYS A 531 -8.45 8.42 7.17
C LYS A 531 -9.01 8.11 5.78
N GLN A 532 -9.21 9.14 4.95
CA GLN A 532 -9.65 8.94 3.57
C GLN A 532 -8.63 8.15 2.75
N GLU A 533 -7.33 8.41 2.95
CA GLU A 533 -6.24 7.65 2.33
C GLU A 533 -6.28 6.18 2.76
N THR A 534 -6.41 5.91 4.06
CA THR A 534 -6.50 4.56 4.62
C THR A 534 -7.67 3.79 4.04
N ASP A 535 -8.88 4.37 4.09
CA ASP A 535 -10.10 3.72 3.61
C ASP A 535 -10.00 3.43 2.10
N PHE A 536 -9.45 4.37 1.32
CA PHE A 536 -9.25 4.21 -0.12
C PHE A 536 -8.25 3.11 -0.46
N LEU A 537 -7.07 3.11 0.16
CA LEU A 537 -6.02 2.14 -0.15
C LEU A 537 -6.46 0.72 0.19
N ASN A 538 -7.19 0.55 1.29
CA ASN A 538 -7.80 -0.74 1.63
C ASN A 538 -8.92 -1.11 0.63
N PHE A 539 -9.79 -0.18 0.25
CA PHE A 539 -10.86 -0.41 -0.74
C PHE A 539 -10.33 -0.82 -2.12
N LYS A 540 -9.22 -0.21 -2.58
CA LYS A 540 -8.61 -0.53 -3.88
C LYS A 540 -7.68 -1.75 -3.84
N GLY A 541 -7.55 -2.43 -2.69
CA GLY A 541 -6.66 -3.58 -2.56
C GLY A 541 -5.20 -3.21 -2.80
N ALA A 542 -4.74 -2.07 -2.26
CA ALA A 542 -3.35 -1.65 -2.36
C ALA A 542 -2.39 -2.68 -1.73
N VAL A 543 -2.86 -3.43 -0.74
CA VAL A 543 -2.18 -4.58 -0.16
C VAL A 543 -2.30 -5.79 -1.07
N ARG A 544 -1.16 -6.29 -1.54
CA ARG A 544 -1.02 -7.52 -2.31
C ARG A 544 -0.44 -8.59 -1.41
N ILE A 545 -1.13 -9.70 -1.30
CA ILE A 545 -0.74 -10.83 -0.44
C ILE A 545 -0.37 -11.96 -1.40
N ARG A 546 0.87 -12.46 -1.27
CA ARG A 546 1.47 -13.48 -2.15
C ARG A 546 2.00 -14.64 -1.29
N PRO A 547 1.12 -15.52 -0.78
CA PRO A 547 1.51 -16.62 0.09
C PRO A 547 2.49 -17.60 -0.57
N GLU A 548 2.45 -17.73 -1.89
CA GLU A 548 3.30 -18.63 -2.68
C GLU A 548 4.80 -18.30 -2.60
N ILE A 549 5.13 -17.06 -2.27
CA ILE A 549 6.50 -16.57 -2.06
C ILE A 549 6.66 -15.95 -0.66
N SER A 550 5.73 -16.25 0.25
CA SER A 550 5.69 -15.70 1.62
C SER A 550 5.86 -14.18 1.68
N GLU A 551 5.13 -13.43 0.84
CA GLU A 551 5.29 -11.98 0.74
C GLU A 551 3.98 -11.21 0.92
N ILE A 552 4.07 -10.05 1.58
CA ILE A 552 3.03 -9.00 1.54
C ILE A 552 3.65 -7.72 1.00
N ALA A 553 3.02 -7.12 -0.01
CA ALA A 553 3.51 -5.92 -0.67
C ALA A 553 2.43 -4.84 -0.76
N VAL A 554 2.84 -3.59 -0.69
CA VAL A 554 1.99 -2.41 -0.89
C VAL A 554 2.63 -1.53 -1.93
N ILE A 555 1.85 -1.09 -2.92
CA ILE A 555 2.30 -0.13 -3.95
C ILE A 555 1.35 1.06 -3.95
N ILE A 556 1.89 2.26 -3.68
CA ILE A 556 1.13 3.50 -3.63
C ILE A 556 1.68 4.45 -4.69
N LYS A 557 0.82 4.87 -5.61
CA LYS A 557 1.18 5.93 -6.57
C LYS A 557 0.95 7.30 -5.94
N TYR A 558 1.95 8.16 -6.08
CA TYR A 558 2.00 9.52 -5.58
C TYR A 558 1.54 9.61 -4.11
N PRO A 559 2.20 8.90 -3.18
CA PRO A 559 1.87 9.00 -1.75
C PRO A 559 1.90 10.45 -1.26
N GLN A 560 1.13 10.75 -0.21
CA GLN A 560 1.16 12.07 0.43
C GLN A 560 2.49 12.26 1.18
N PRO A 561 3.23 13.35 0.91
CA PRO A 561 4.35 13.73 1.75
C PRO A 561 3.92 13.92 3.21
N HIS A 562 4.83 13.65 4.14
CA HIS A 562 4.66 13.73 5.61
C HIS A 562 3.75 12.67 6.23
N LEU A 563 3.14 11.79 5.42
CA LEU A 563 2.49 10.61 5.94
C LEU A 563 3.47 9.46 6.15
N GLU A 564 3.10 8.58 7.06
CA GLU A 564 3.65 7.26 7.22
C GLU A 564 2.61 6.24 6.79
N TYR A 565 3.05 5.24 6.05
CA TYR A 565 2.23 4.12 5.62
C TYR A 565 2.68 2.90 6.41
N SER A 566 1.78 2.39 7.24
CA SER A 566 2.00 1.31 8.18
C SER A 566 1.22 0.08 7.70
N LEU A 567 1.94 -0.93 7.23
CA LEU A 567 1.37 -2.24 6.97
C LEU A 567 1.28 -2.99 8.30
N ARG A 568 0.06 -3.41 8.68
CA ARG A 568 -0.22 -4.11 9.93
C ARG A 568 -0.73 -5.50 9.65
N TRP A 569 -0.30 -6.47 10.44
CA TRP A 569 -0.84 -7.82 10.42
C TRP A 569 -0.99 -8.37 11.83
N SER A 570 -2.06 -9.12 12.08
CA SER A 570 -2.19 -9.85 13.33
C SER A 570 -1.17 -10.97 13.40
N LEU A 571 -0.67 -11.22 14.61
CA LEU A 571 0.06 -12.44 14.90
C LEU A 571 -0.85 -13.66 14.66
N PRO A 572 -0.29 -14.80 14.24
CA PRO A 572 -1.06 -16.04 14.11
C PRO A 572 -1.83 -16.28 15.40
N GLU A 573 -3.16 -16.44 15.30
CA GLU A 573 -3.96 -16.98 16.39
C GLU A 573 -3.52 -18.42 16.59
N HIS A 574 -2.51 -18.62 17.41
CA HIS A 574 -2.39 -19.90 18.07
C HIS A 574 -3.67 -20.07 18.87
N ASP A 575 -4.37 -21.18 18.65
CA ASP A 575 -5.48 -21.67 19.47
C ASP A 575 -4.91 -22.01 20.85
N TYR A 576 -4.46 -20.96 21.55
CA TYR A 576 -4.44 -20.88 22.97
C TYR A 576 -5.92 -20.97 23.36
N ARG A 577 -6.45 -22.20 23.37
CA ARG A 577 -7.13 -22.60 24.59
C ARG A 577 -6.15 -22.17 25.66
N ARG A 578 -6.52 -21.18 26.46
CA ARG A 578 -5.89 -20.94 27.75
C ARG A 578 -5.88 -22.30 28.44
N ILE A 579 -4.82 -23.08 28.24
CA ILE A 579 -4.13 -23.63 29.38
C ILE A 579 -3.80 -22.35 30.10
N ASP A 580 -4.66 -22.03 31.05
CA ASP A 580 -4.48 -20.92 31.95
C ASP A 580 -3.09 -21.18 32.51
N ILE A 581 -2.06 -20.52 31.94
CA ILE A 581 -0.78 -20.30 32.59
C ILE A 581 -1.14 -19.33 33.69
N SER A 582 -1.98 -19.83 34.60
CA SER A 582 -2.51 -19.15 35.73
C SER A 582 -1.30 -18.73 36.55
N SER A 583 -1.54 -17.87 37.53
CA SER A 583 -0.61 -17.71 38.64
C SER A 583 -0.05 -19.05 39.15
N ASN A 584 -0.72 -20.19 38.95
CA ASN A 584 -0.13 -21.51 39.21
C ASN A 584 1.05 -21.87 38.32
N ASN A 585 1.09 -21.63 37.01
CA ASN A 585 2.26 -21.96 36.19
C ASN A 585 3.42 -20.97 36.38
N GLU A 586 3.16 -19.70 36.65
CA GLU A 586 4.25 -18.81 37.11
C GLU A 586 4.78 -19.24 38.48
N ARG A 587 3.88 -19.63 39.40
CA ARG A 587 4.25 -20.17 40.71
C ARG A 587 4.87 -21.56 40.59
N LEU A 588 4.55 -22.34 39.55
CA LEU A 588 5.08 -23.67 39.25
C LEU A 588 6.45 -23.55 38.59
N ASN A 589 6.63 -22.69 37.60
CA ASN A 589 7.92 -22.35 37.01
C ASN A 589 8.83 -21.71 38.07
N SER A 590 8.30 -20.83 38.92
CA SER A 590 9.03 -20.30 40.08
C SER A 590 9.35 -21.39 41.10
N LYS A 591 8.44 -22.35 41.35
CA LYS A 591 8.69 -23.52 42.22
C LYS A 591 9.70 -24.48 41.61
N LEU A 592 9.64 -24.78 40.31
CA LEU A 592 10.54 -25.67 39.59
C LEU A 592 11.93 -25.04 39.51
N ALA A 593 12.02 -23.76 39.14
CA ALA A 593 13.27 -23.00 39.20
C ALA A 593 13.82 -22.98 40.64
N LYS A 594 12.99 -22.68 41.65
CA LYS A 594 13.40 -22.76 43.07
C LYS A 594 13.79 -24.17 43.49
N SER A 595 13.13 -25.22 42.99
CA SER A 595 13.43 -26.62 43.30
C SER A 595 14.72 -27.08 42.63
N LEU A 596 15.00 -26.63 41.41
CA LEU A 596 16.27 -26.81 40.70
C LEU A 596 17.42 -26.05 41.38
N ILE A 597 17.12 -24.88 41.98
CA ILE A 597 18.06 -24.08 42.79
C ILE A 597 18.26 -24.70 44.19
N GLN A 598 17.26 -25.37 44.76
CA GLN A 598 17.33 -26.02 46.08
C GLN A 598 18.12 -27.35 46.04
N ARG A 599 18.80 -27.69 47.15
CA ARG A 599 19.80 -28.77 47.26
C ARG A 599 19.35 -30.18 46.83
N ASN A 600 18.05 -30.47 46.77
CA ASN A 600 17.52 -31.80 46.46
C ASN A 600 17.48 -32.16 44.96
N PHE A 601 17.63 -31.20 44.04
CA PHE A 601 17.77 -31.47 42.59
C PHE A 601 19.22 -31.54 42.11
N SER A 602 20.16 -31.52 43.05
CA SER A 602 21.59 -31.45 42.74
C SER A 602 22.04 -32.62 41.87
N THR A 603 21.64 -33.85 42.20
CA THR A 603 22.05 -35.06 41.47
C THR A 603 21.62 -35.09 39.99
N ARG A 604 20.39 -34.69 39.65
CA ARG A 604 19.93 -34.67 38.24
C ARG A 604 20.57 -33.52 37.44
N THR A 605 20.74 -32.36 38.05
CA THR A 605 21.41 -31.20 37.42
C THR A 605 22.92 -31.40 37.31
N ASP A 606 23.54 -32.08 38.27
CA ASP A 606 24.95 -32.52 38.23
C ASP A 606 25.15 -33.55 37.12
N LYS A 607 24.21 -34.50 36.97
CA LYS A 607 24.22 -35.46 35.87
C LYS A 607 24.07 -34.78 34.52
N LEU A 608 23.09 -33.88 34.36
CA LEU A 608 22.93 -33.06 33.14
C LEU A 608 24.21 -32.29 32.82
N TYR A 609 24.76 -31.60 33.82
CA TYR A 609 25.97 -30.81 33.66
C TYR A 609 27.17 -31.67 33.26
N SER A 610 27.37 -32.81 33.92
CA SER A 610 28.47 -33.73 33.62
C SER A 610 28.35 -34.35 32.23
N GLU A 611 27.14 -34.75 31.82
CA GLU A 611 26.91 -35.33 30.50
C GLU A 611 27.01 -34.29 29.39
N LEU A 612 26.50 -33.07 29.63
CA LEU A 612 26.65 -31.95 28.70
C LEU A 612 28.11 -31.57 28.53
N ASN A 613 28.88 -31.48 29.63
CA ASN A 613 30.31 -31.21 29.57
C ASN A 613 31.05 -32.31 28.78
N SER A 614 30.74 -33.59 29.06
CA SER A 614 31.28 -34.73 28.32
C SER A 614 30.91 -34.69 26.83
N PHE A 615 29.68 -34.31 26.49
CA PHE A 615 29.24 -34.17 25.10
C PHE A 615 29.97 -33.04 24.39
N LEU A 616 30.08 -31.87 25.01
CA LEU A 616 30.79 -30.71 24.43
C LEU A 616 32.28 -31.01 24.26
N GLU A 617 32.93 -31.63 25.26
CA GLU A 617 34.34 -32.04 25.17
C GLU A 617 34.55 -33.08 24.07
N LYS A 618 33.72 -34.14 23.98
CA LYS A 618 33.95 -35.23 23.02
C LYS A 618 33.55 -34.89 21.59
N SER A 619 32.41 -34.23 21.42
CA SER A 619 31.76 -34.08 20.12
C SER A 619 32.15 -32.79 19.41
N ILE A 620 32.46 -31.74 20.17
CA ILE A 620 32.52 -30.38 19.63
C ILE A 620 33.90 -29.74 19.86
N PHE A 621 34.46 -29.86 21.06
CA PHE A 621 35.69 -29.18 21.45
C PHE A 621 36.75 -30.14 22.03
N PRO A 622 37.21 -31.18 21.28
CA PRO A 622 38.05 -32.26 21.80
C PRO A 622 39.45 -31.86 22.26
N THR A 623 39.89 -30.65 21.92
CA THR A 623 41.26 -30.16 22.20
C THR A 623 41.29 -28.95 23.12
N VAL A 624 40.14 -28.55 23.68
CA VAL A 624 39.98 -27.24 24.28
C VAL A 624 39.45 -27.40 25.70
N LYS A 625 40.13 -26.79 26.67
CA LYS A 625 39.55 -26.66 28.02
C LYS A 625 38.40 -25.65 27.95
N ILE A 626 37.18 -26.16 28.07
CA ILE A 626 35.96 -25.36 28.11
C ILE A 626 35.40 -25.34 29.53
N SER A 627 34.92 -24.17 29.92
CA SER A 627 34.22 -23.93 31.19
C SER A 627 32.76 -23.68 30.89
N VAL A 628 31.92 -24.65 31.26
CA VAL A 628 30.47 -24.63 31.00
C VAL A 628 29.74 -24.04 32.19
N PHE A 629 28.86 -23.08 31.95
CA PHE A 629 27.97 -22.52 32.98
C PHE A 629 26.54 -22.81 32.58
N LEU A 630 25.80 -23.45 33.48
CA LEU A 630 24.36 -23.62 33.35
C LEU A 630 23.70 -22.53 34.19
N LEU A 631 22.97 -21.65 33.51
CA LEU A 631 22.20 -20.60 34.16
C LEU A 631 20.72 -20.94 34.11
N ILE A 632 19.95 -20.59 35.14
CA ILE A 632 18.49 -20.72 35.19
C ILE A 632 17.84 -19.35 35.28
N TYR A 633 16.78 -19.14 34.51
CA TYR A 633 16.01 -17.91 34.54
C TYR A 633 15.07 -17.84 35.75
N ASN A 634 15.30 -16.85 36.61
CA ASN A 634 14.41 -16.51 37.69
C ASN A 634 13.32 -15.55 37.19
N ASN A 635 12.12 -16.07 36.92
CA ASN A 635 11.02 -15.27 36.40
C ASN A 635 10.52 -14.19 37.39
N THR A 636 10.65 -14.42 38.71
CA THR A 636 10.17 -13.48 39.73
C THR A 636 11.04 -12.23 39.77
N GLU A 637 12.36 -12.42 39.72
CA GLU A 637 13.32 -11.32 39.89
C GLU A 637 13.99 -10.89 38.57
N LYS A 638 13.66 -11.55 37.45
CA LYS A 638 14.03 -11.21 36.07
C LYS A 638 15.54 -11.21 35.79
N PHE A 639 16.27 -12.21 36.28
CA PHE A 639 17.69 -12.45 35.98
C PHE A 639 17.99 -13.94 35.73
N LEU A 640 19.17 -14.25 35.20
CA LEU A 640 19.73 -15.59 35.13
C LEU A 640 20.63 -15.85 36.33
N GLU A 641 20.38 -16.96 37.01
CA GLU A 641 21.14 -17.43 38.17
C GLU A 641 22.05 -18.57 37.74
N VAL A 642 23.34 -18.51 38.07
CA VAL A 642 24.25 -19.63 37.77
C VAL A 642 23.91 -20.79 38.70
N THR A 643 23.36 -21.88 38.16
CA THR A 643 23.02 -23.06 38.95
C THR A 643 24.11 -24.10 38.91
N ARG A 644 24.88 -24.18 37.82
CA ARG A 644 26.08 -25.01 37.73
C ARG A 644 27.23 -24.28 37.06
N SER A 645 28.43 -24.60 37.54
CA SER A 645 29.70 -24.09 37.07
C SER A 645 30.80 -25.11 37.33
N PRO A 646 31.97 -24.93 36.70
CA PRO A 646 33.14 -25.73 37.03
C PRO A 646 33.55 -25.52 38.49
N GLU A 647 34.10 -26.56 39.12
CA GLU A 647 34.41 -26.56 40.55
C GLU A 647 35.36 -25.43 40.96
N GLU A 648 36.31 -25.10 40.08
CA GLU A 648 37.27 -24.00 40.20
C GLU A 648 36.60 -22.60 40.29
N PHE A 649 35.35 -22.45 39.84
CA PHE A 649 34.61 -21.18 39.89
C PHE A 649 33.52 -21.12 40.96
N ARG A 650 33.18 -22.22 41.63
CA ARG A 650 32.05 -22.27 42.60
C ARG A 650 32.13 -21.23 43.71
N HIS A 651 33.34 -20.95 44.20
CA HIS A 651 33.60 -19.97 45.27
C HIS A 651 33.72 -18.52 44.76
N ARG A 652 33.75 -18.32 43.44
CA ARG A 652 33.92 -17.01 42.79
C ARG A 652 32.63 -16.46 42.20
N ILE A 653 31.56 -17.25 42.17
CA ILE A 653 30.26 -16.81 41.67
C ILE A 653 29.62 -15.89 42.71
N VAL A 654 29.46 -14.61 42.39
CA VAL A 654 28.97 -13.58 43.33
C VAL A 654 27.69 -12.91 42.86
N GLY A 655 27.20 -13.20 41.65
CA GLY A 655 26.20 -12.34 41.00
C GLY A 655 25.08 -13.04 40.22
N LYS A 656 24.08 -12.22 39.90
CA LYS A 656 22.89 -12.53 39.08
C LYS A 656 23.05 -11.84 37.73
N ILE A 657 22.79 -12.52 36.62
CA ILE A 657 22.88 -11.91 35.28
C ILE A 657 21.54 -11.29 34.90
N ILE A 658 21.45 -9.97 34.93
CA ILE A 658 20.25 -9.26 34.47
C ILE A 658 20.03 -9.57 32.98
N ILE A 659 18.78 -9.86 32.58
CA ILE A 659 18.46 -10.11 31.16
C ILE A 659 18.91 -8.93 30.29
N GLY A 660 19.62 -9.23 29.20
CA GLY A 660 20.21 -8.25 28.30
C GLY A 660 21.56 -7.69 28.72
N ARG A 661 22.11 -8.11 29.87
CA ARG A 661 23.50 -7.80 30.29
C ARG A 661 24.40 -9.01 30.16
N GLY A 662 25.66 -8.78 29.79
CA GLY A 662 26.63 -9.83 29.52
C GLY A 662 26.24 -10.73 28.34
N PRO A 663 27.13 -11.62 27.87
CA PRO A 663 26.84 -12.50 26.75
C PRO A 663 25.65 -13.42 27.00
N ALA A 664 25.55 -14.01 28.20
CA ALA A 664 24.46 -14.90 28.58
C ALA A 664 23.10 -14.21 28.70
N GLY A 665 23.05 -13.04 29.36
CA GLY A 665 21.81 -12.28 29.47
C GLY A 665 21.36 -11.74 28.12
N LEU A 666 22.29 -11.37 27.23
CA LEU A 666 21.98 -10.93 25.88
C LEU A 666 21.53 -12.09 24.98
N ALA A 667 22.22 -13.24 24.98
CA ALA A 667 21.81 -14.45 24.27
C ALA A 667 20.42 -14.92 24.70
N PHE A 668 20.17 -14.95 26.01
CA PHE A 668 18.86 -15.28 26.57
C PHE A 668 17.76 -14.31 26.12
N ARG A 669 18.07 -13.01 26.10
CA ARG A 669 17.14 -11.98 25.64
C ARG A 669 16.83 -12.08 24.15
N LEU A 670 17.86 -12.29 23.35
CA LEU A 670 17.78 -12.39 21.89
C LEU A 670 17.21 -13.74 21.42
N ARG A 671 17.14 -14.72 22.33
CA ARG A 671 16.77 -16.12 22.06
C ARG A 671 17.62 -16.75 20.98
N GLY A 672 18.88 -16.33 20.88
CA GLY A 672 19.83 -16.81 19.90
C GLY A 672 21.15 -17.15 20.55
N ALA A 673 21.91 -18.02 19.90
CA ALA A 673 23.30 -18.19 20.24
C ALA A 673 24.06 -16.88 19.99
N LEU A 674 24.90 -16.50 20.94
CA LEU A 674 25.77 -15.35 20.89
C LEU A 674 27.20 -15.84 21.07
N PHE A 675 28.06 -15.57 20.10
CA PHE A 675 29.50 -15.72 20.24
C PHE A 675 30.11 -14.35 20.53
N TRP A 676 30.89 -14.26 21.60
CA TRP A 676 31.54 -13.04 22.05
C TRP A 676 33.03 -13.31 22.29
N GLN A 677 33.88 -12.37 21.90
CA GLN A 677 35.33 -12.47 22.05
C GLN A 677 35.88 -11.11 22.49
N ILE A 678 36.81 -11.12 23.46
CA ILE A 678 37.61 -9.95 23.81
C ILE A 678 38.69 -9.80 22.74
N GLU A 679 38.61 -8.76 21.92
CA GLU A 679 39.72 -8.40 21.04
C GLU A 679 40.80 -7.68 21.86
N GLY A 680 41.98 -8.28 21.94
CA GLY A 680 43.15 -7.70 22.60
C GLY A 680 43.69 -6.52 21.78
N GLY A 681 43.12 -5.34 21.96
CA GLY A 681 43.63 -4.11 21.35
C GLY A 681 42.62 -2.98 21.44
N ALA A 682 43.05 -1.84 21.96
CA ALA A 682 42.26 -0.62 22.06
C ALA A 682 41.99 0.04 20.69
N SER A 683 41.28 -0.63 19.78
CA SER A 683 40.69 0.02 18.60
C SER A 683 39.18 0.14 18.78
N GLN A 684 38.74 1.39 18.92
CA GLN A 684 37.35 1.82 18.90
C GLN A 684 36.66 1.36 17.60
N THR A 685 35.93 0.25 17.63
CA THR A 685 34.90 -0.05 16.63
C THR A 685 33.64 -0.49 17.35
N ASP A 686 32.64 0.39 17.40
CA ASP A 686 31.19 0.19 17.64
C ASP A 686 30.74 -1.04 18.46
N SER A 687 31.48 -1.36 19.51
CA SER A 687 31.16 -2.48 20.39
C SER A 687 30.00 -2.05 21.29
N ILE A 688 28.85 -2.72 21.15
CA ILE A 688 27.86 -2.82 22.22
C ILE A 688 28.67 -3.07 23.51
N HIS A 689 28.61 -2.13 24.47
CA HIS A 689 29.27 -2.30 25.77
C HIS A 689 28.60 -3.47 26.50
N ILE A 690 29.06 -4.67 26.20
CA ILE A 690 28.69 -5.88 26.91
C ILE A 690 29.52 -5.85 28.18
N TYR A 691 28.89 -5.50 29.30
CA TYR A 691 29.54 -5.58 30.61
C TYR A 691 30.11 -7.00 30.79
N PRO A 692 31.40 -7.14 31.10
CA PRO A 692 32.05 -8.43 31.17
C PRO A 692 31.44 -9.30 32.28
N VAL A 693 31.69 -10.62 32.18
CA VAL A 693 31.31 -11.65 33.17
C VAL A 693 31.84 -11.36 34.60
N GLU A 694 32.62 -10.29 34.78
CA GLU A 694 33.08 -9.74 36.07
C GLU A 694 31.94 -9.47 37.06
N GLU A 695 30.71 -9.16 36.60
CA GLU A 695 29.55 -9.01 37.50
C GLU A 695 29.13 -10.34 38.16
N VAL A 696 29.58 -11.49 37.62
CA VAL A 696 29.11 -12.83 38.00
C VAL A 696 30.21 -13.65 38.63
N ILE A 697 31.43 -13.60 38.08
CA ILE A 697 32.57 -14.40 38.54
C ILE A 697 33.71 -13.45 38.85
N LYS A 698 34.02 -13.31 40.15
CA LYS A 698 35.08 -12.41 40.62
C LYS A 698 36.44 -12.87 40.09
N ASP A 699 37.24 -11.92 39.62
CA ASP A 699 38.61 -12.15 39.14
C ASP A 699 38.70 -13.13 37.96
N TYR A 700 37.65 -13.21 37.13
CA TYR A 700 37.60 -14.05 35.94
C TYR A 700 37.21 -13.24 34.70
N ARG A 701 38.07 -13.25 33.68
CA ARG A 701 37.86 -12.59 32.39
C ARG A 701 37.93 -13.62 31.27
N PRO A 702 36.79 -14.16 30.82
CA PRO A 702 36.81 -15.12 29.71
C PRO A 702 37.24 -14.40 28.43
N VAL A 703 38.17 -14.99 27.69
CA VAL A 703 38.65 -14.42 26.40
C VAL A 703 37.57 -14.60 25.32
N LYS A 704 36.86 -15.73 25.37
CA LYS A 704 35.79 -16.09 24.43
C LYS A 704 34.61 -16.68 25.20
N VAL A 705 33.40 -16.27 24.83
CA VAL A 705 32.14 -16.73 25.43
C VAL A 705 31.16 -17.12 24.32
N PHE A 706 30.71 -18.36 24.33
CA PHE A 706 29.56 -18.81 23.56
C PHE A 706 28.37 -18.98 24.50
N ALA A 707 27.39 -18.10 24.38
CA ALA A 707 26.18 -18.14 25.16
C ALA A 707 24.99 -18.56 24.29
N MET A 708 24.16 -19.49 24.75
CA MET A 708 22.91 -19.82 24.06
C MET A 708 21.78 -20.06 25.06
N PRO A 709 20.55 -19.61 24.76
CA PRO A 709 19.39 -19.99 25.54
C PRO A 709 19.18 -21.51 25.45
N LEU A 710 18.82 -22.13 26.56
CA LEU A 710 18.40 -23.52 26.61
C LEU A 710 16.86 -23.55 26.64
N CYS A 711 16.25 -24.08 25.57
CA CYS A 711 14.81 -24.29 25.44
C CYS A 711 14.49 -25.78 25.22
N TYR A 712 13.33 -26.23 25.70
CA TYR A 712 12.72 -27.53 25.40
C TYR A 712 11.19 -27.34 25.25
N PRO A 713 10.46 -28.05 24.37
CA PRO A 713 10.62 -28.28 22.94
C PRO A 713 9.63 -27.42 22.12
N THR A 714 10.08 -26.62 21.15
CA THR A 714 9.17 -26.03 20.13
C THR A 714 9.22 -26.72 18.78
N PHE A 715 9.91 -27.86 18.65
CA PHE A 715 9.89 -28.64 17.41
C PHE A 715 9.75 -30.13 17.69
N ILE A 716 8.51 -30.62 17.81
CA ILE A 716 8.25 -32.02 17.45
C ILE A 716 8.11 -32.03 15.93
N SER A 717 9.21 -32.33 15.23
CA SER A 717 9.08 -32.92 13.90
C SER A 717 8.58 -34.35 14.13
N SER A 718 7.41 -34.66 13.59
CA SER A 718 7.13 -36.05 13.22
C SER A 718 7.95 -36.37 11.96
N GLU A 719 8.34 -37.63 11.78
CA GLU A 719 9.21 -38.10 10.68
C GLU A 719 8.62 -37.84 9.28
N ASP A 720 7.36 -37.47 9.20
CA ASP A 720 6.53 -37.32 8.01
C ASP A 720 6.36 -35.87 7.52
N GLY A 721 7.10 -34.91 8.09
CA GLY A 721 7.29 -33.57 7.51
C GLY A 721 6.05 -32.67 7.43
N LYS A 722 4.92 -33.07 8.02
CA LYS A 722 3.69 -32.28 8.09
C LYS A 722 3.56 -31.65 9.49
N ILE A 723 4.09 -30.45 9.65
CA ILE A 723 3.89 -29.67 10.87
C ILE A 723 2.45 -29.14 10.86
N GLY A 724 1.57 -29.76 11.64
CA GLY A 724 0.30 -29.16 12.02
C GLY A 724 0.53 -28.05 13.04
N TYR A 725 -0.02 -26.85 12.81
CA TYR A 725 0.09 -25.67 13.69
C TYR A 725 -0.37 -25.87 15.15
N LYS A 726 -0.89 -27.05 15.52
CA LYS A 726 -1.48 -27.37 16.82
C LYS A 726 -0.47 -27.83 17.90
N ASP A 727 0.76 -28.17 17.55
CA ASP A 727 1.70 -28.80 18.50
C ASP A 727 2.83 -27.85 18.98
N ARG A 728 2.68 -26.53 18.80
CA ARG A 728 3.61 -25.52 19.35
C ARG A 728 3.31 -25.24 20.83
N TYR A 729 3.81 -26.06 21.74
CA TYR A 729 3.85 -25.72 23.17
C TYR A 729 5.04 -24.79 23.44
N ILE A 730 4.78 -23.50 23.67
CA ILE A 730 5.82 -22.51 24.00
C ILE A 730 6.18 -22.67 25.48
N CYS A 731 7.35 -23.28 25.76
CA CYS A 731 7.94 -23.26 27.09
C CYS A 731 8.93 -22.08 27.19
N PRO A 732 8.85 -21.20 28.21
CA PRO A 732 9.84 -20.14 28.38
C PRO A 732 11.24 -20.75 28.57
N ALA A 733 12.27 -20.15 27.98
CA ALA A 733 13.66 -20.56 28.18
C ALA A 733 13.95 -20.67 29.69
N TRP A 734 14.30 -21.88 30.16
CA TRP A 734 14.58 -22.11 31.58
C TRP A 734 16.00 -21.71 31.95
N GLY A 735 16.87 -21.49 30.96
CA GLY A 735 18.27 -21.24 31.23
C GLY A 735 19.08 -20.73 30.05
N CYS A 736 20.36 -20.47 30.30
CA CYS A 736 21.35 -20.16 29.28
C CYS A 736 22.58 -21.04 29.53
N LEU A 737 23.13 -21.62 28.47
CA LEU A 737 24.44 -22.24 28.50
C LEU A 737 25.46 -21.16 28.15
N SER A 738 26.46 -20.95 28.99
CA SER A 738 27.60 -20.11 28.66
C SER A 738 28.85 -20.97 28.68
N VAL A 739 29.48 -21.16 27.53
CA VAL A 739 30.75 -21.86 27.37
C VAL A 739 31.84 -20.80 27.27
N THR A 740 32.85 -20.92 28.11
CA THR A 740 33.96 -19.97 28.18
C THR A 740 35.28 -20.68 28.03
N SER A 741 36.29 -19.99 27.53
CA SER A 741 37.66 -20.50 27.53
C SER A 741 38.66 -19.40 27.81
N ASP A 742 39.73 -19.79 28.51
CA ASP A 742 40.79 -18.91 29.04
C ASP A 742 42.01 -18.89 28.13
N GLU A 743 42.10 -19.84 27.19
CA GLU A 743 43.21 -19.91 26.24
C GLU A 743 42.89 -19.05 25.01
N GLU A 744 43.78 -18.17 24.56
CA GLU A 744 43.58 -17.39 23.33
C GLU A 744 43.30 -18.28 22.10
N ASN A 745 43.83 -19.52 22.12
CA ASN A 745 43.81 -20.47 21.01
C ASN A 745 42.64 -21.47 21.02
N SER A 746 41.84 -21.47 22.08
CA SER A 746 40.76 -22.43 22.35
C SER A 746 39.66 -22.54 21.29
N PHE A 747 39.37 -21.48 20.55
CA PHE A 747 38.40 -21.51 19.44
C PHE A 747 39.07 -21.40 18.08
N GLN A 748 40.37 -21.71 17.95
CA GLN A 748 41.12 -21.53 16.71
C GLN A 748 40.44 -22.16 15.50
N GLN A 749 39.77 -23.32 15.61
CA GLN A 749 39.06 -23.92 14.48
C GLN A 749 37.89 -23.07 13.97
N LEU A 750 37.12 -22.43 14.87
CA LEU A 750 36.02 -21.54 14.48
C LEU A 750 36.52 -20.13 14.11
N SER A 751 37.56 -19.64 14.78
CA SER A 751 38.15 -18.33 14.47
C SER A 751 39.10 -18.33 13.25
N ALA A 752 39.62 -19.49 12.85
CA ALA A 752 40.43 -19.67 11.63
C ALA A 752 39.59 -19.80 10.36
N ILE A 753 38.26 -19.96 10.48
CA ILE A 753 37.35 -19.76 9.35
C ILE A 753 37.31 -18.24 9.11
N GLU A 754 38.17 -17.73 8.24
CA GLU A 754 38.23 -16.30 7.88
C GLU A 754 36.91 -15.81 7.29
N ASP A 755 36.19 -16.71 6.62
CA ASP A 755 34.87 -16.46 6.05
C ASP A 755 33.80 -16.38 7.16
N LYS A 756 33.24 -15.19 7.36
CA LYS A 756 32.21 -14.91 8.36
C LYS A 756 30.92 -15.71 8.13
N GLU A 757 30.57 -16.00 6.87
CA GLU A 757 29.34 -16.72 6.51
C GLU A 757 29.47 -18.19 6.87
N LYS A 758 30.58 -18.83 6.42
CA LYS A 758 30.91 -20.21 6.77
C LYS A 758 31.07 -20.41 8.28
N ARG A 759 31.63 -19.43 9.00
CA ARG A 759 31.69 -19.45 10.46
C ARG A 759 30.29 -19.41 11.09
N GLY A 760 29.38 -18.61 10.52
CA GLY A 760 27.98 -18.57 10.91
C GLY A 760 27.27 -19.91 10.72
N GLU A 761 27.48 -20.56 9.58
CA GLU A 761 26.92 -21.89 9.27
C GLU A 761 27.36 -22.96 10.28
N GLU A 762 28.67 -23.02 10.60
CA GLU A 762 29.19 -23.96 11.59
C GLU A 762 28.65 -23.67 13.01
N LEU A 763 28.49 -22.40 13.38
CA LEU A 763 27.86 -22.02 14.65
C LEU A 763 26.37 -22.41 14.70
N ILE A 764 25.64 -22.28 13.59
CA ILE A 764 24.25 -22.71 13.47
C ILE A 764 24.15 -24.23 13.58
N LYS A 765 25.04 -24.96 12.89
CA LYS A 765 25.13 -26.42 12.96
C LYS A 765 25.40 -26.88 14.40
N LEU A 766 26.38 -26.26 15.05
CA LEU A 766 26.71 -26.50 16.44
C LEU A 766 25.52 -26.25 17.38
N TYR A 767 24.83 -25.13 17.19
CA TYR A 767 23.61 -24.82 17.94
C TYR A 767 22.52 -25.88 17.74
N LYS A 768 22.33 -26.38 16.52
CA LYS A 768 21.37 -27.46 16.21
C LYS A 768 21.76 -28.76 16.90
N GLU A 769 23.03 -29.14 16.88
CA GLU A 769 23.53 -30.37 17.52
C GLU A 769 23.37 -30.33 19.04
N ILE A 770 23.73 -29.22 19.70
CA ILE A 770 23.59 -29.11 21.16
C ILE A 770 22.11 -29.08 21.56
N ASN A 771 21.25 -28.38 20.81
CA ASN A 771 19.81 -28.40 21.09
C ASN A 771 19.19 -29.78 20.90
N LEU A 772 19.58 -30.51 19.86
CA LEU A 772 19.09 -31.86 19.61
C LEU A 772 19.48 -32.80 20.75
N TRP A 773 20.76 -32.78 21.14
CA TRP A 773 21.25 -33.59 22.26
C TRP A 773 20.55 -33.24 23.58
N LEU A 774 20.44 -31.95 23.91
CA LEU A 774 19.74 -31.50 25.11
C LEU A 774 18.27 -31.93 25.11
N ARG A 775 17.64 -31.91 23.94
CA ARG A 775 16.25 -32.36 23.79
C ARG A 775 16.11 -33.84 24.12
N GLU A 776 16.93 -34.70 23.51
CA GLU A 776 16.92 -36.14 23.79
C GLU A 776 17.21 -36.42 25.25
N TYR A 777 18.23 -35.76 25.82
CA TYR A 777 18.61 -35.94 27.21
C TYR A 777 17.50 -35.52 28.19
N MET A 778 16.88 -34.35 27.97
CA MET A 778 15.79 -33.87 28.81
C MET A 778 14.57 -34.78 28.71
N TYR A 779 14.21 -35.26 27.52
CA TYR A 779 13.12 -36.21 27.35
C TYR A 779 13.37 -37.53 28.11
N SER A 780 14.58 -38.09 27.99
CA SER A 780 14.91 -39.37 28.64
C SER A 780 15.06 -39.26 30.16
N ASN A 781 15.51 -38.13 30.70
CA ASN A 781 15.88 -38.01 32.12
C ASN A 781 14.94 -37.13 32.97
N PHE A 782 14.06 -36.35 32.33
CA PHE A 782 13.13 -35.44 33.02
C PHE A 782 11.68 -35.63 32.57
N SER A 783 11.35 -36.63 31.75
CA SER A 783 9.97 -36.92 31.32
C SER A 783 9.01 -37.21 32.47
N ASP A 784 9.47 -37.77 33.58
CA ASP A 784 8.68 -38.01 34.78
C ASP A 784 8.15 -36.72 35.43
N LEU A 785 8.93 -35.63 35.33
CA LEU A 785 8.52 -34.29 35.78
C LEU A 785 7.57 -33.60 34.79
N ILE A 786 7.61 -34.03 33.52
CA ILE A 786 6.76 -33.52 32.43
C ILE A 786 5.38 -34.20 32.48
N VAL A 787 5.32 -35.53 32.66
CA VAL A 787 4.10 -36.35 32.60
C VAL A 787 3.23 -36.24 33.86
N GLN A 788 3.80 -35.97 35.04
CA GLN A 788 3.01 -35.83 36.28
C GLN A 788 2.14 -34.56 36.35
N ASN A 789 2.19 -33.66 35.36
CA ASN A 789 1.53 -32.35 35.41
C ASN A 789 0.51 -32.12 34.27
N GLU A 790 0.13 -33.15 33.51
CA GLU A 790 -0.98 -33.09 32.54
C GLU A 790 -2.37 -33.38 33.15
N SER A 791 -2.45 -33.72 34.44
CA SER A 791 -3.72 -33.97 35.18
C SER A 791 -4.26 -32.73 35.88
#